data_AF-A0A3Q3ENF9-F1
#
_entry.id   AF-A0A3Q3ENF9-F1
#
_cell.length_a   1.000
_cell.length_b   1.000
_cell.length_c   1.000
_cell.angle_alpha   90.00
_cell.angle_beta   90.00
_cell.angle_gamma   90.00
#
_symmetry.space_group_name_H-M   'P 1'
#
loop_
_entity.id
_entity.type
_entity.pdbx_description
1 polymer ?
#
loop_
_entity_poly.entity_id
_entity_poly.type
_entity_poly.pdbx_seq_one_letter_code
_entity_poly.pdbx_strand_id
1 'polypeptide(L)'
;MQAEELEYQLEHLQRADLEKTRRKLEENSRTSQESPGEMGKMRNGLEDLIKRKDLEISSTTTKLEAEEALNIGLHRRNKELQARIEELEEELEAERAVRAKVEKQRADLTRELDDLTDRLEEAGGVTASQMEVSKKREADFQRLRRDLEESSVQSEALAASLKKRHGEAVAELSERCEALQRTRAKLEKEKQNLRMEVDDLAASLDSLQKAKMSADSQIKKLEEQLTEANRRGDELQRTLSELSVAKNRLSADNSDVSRQLEEAESRVSQLTRSRALLQSQLEELKKQLDEEVKGKQVVVSGLSLARQDCEVLKEQLEEEQESKQEMQRLVSKLNSEVTHWRTKHEADTVQHADELEETRKKLAARLQEAEEAVEATQAKCSSLEKNKQRLQGEVEELCMDLEKASSCGQALDKKQRVLEKQLGDWKQKCEELVAEVEGCQKESRQHVGELFKLKTVHEDSLEQLEALRRENKAYQEEIADLTDQLSDGGKSVHELQKAKKKIEMEKEELQASLEESEAALEVEETKVLRLQLELSQAKGELEHRLQEKEEETEAARKSHQRALESLQASLDVEVKGRVEGGKLRKKLEADIGELELQVDLLTKNNAELNKNSKKMQQQIKELQAQLEDEVRSHEERREEQAALERRCALLVSEGEETRTALESSERARKALELELQEAGEKFSDLNNQFQSALSGRRKLEVDLQSLQQEHDELQAELRACGDRAKKASCELARVGEELRLEQEHTLHLERVKKGLEGQIKDMSGRLDEAEQMALKGGKKTIQKLEGKVKELELELDSEQKRHSETVKTLRKNERRLKELLFQSEEDQKNQQRMQELVERLQNKMKAYKRQVEQAEEQANMNLAKYRKTVHELDDAEERADIAESALTKIRTKNRGSFGKGYSSGYSTPCPPLVRSPSSVGSEGRGEKILNDDNESVSSLIPTYLNSLKKLMID
;
A
#
# COMPACT_ATOMS: atom_id res chain seq x y z
N MET A 1 -160.31 -75.32 -201.84
CA MET A 1 -160.95 -76.58 -201.43
C MET A 1 -159.91 -77.39 -200.67
N GLN A 2 -160.23 -78.08 -199.58
CA GLN A 2 -161.49 -78.06 -198.79
C GLN A 2 -161.13 -77.92 -197.31
N ALA A 3 -162.08 -77.48 -196.48
CA ALA A 3 -161.85 -77.19 -195.07
C ALA A 3 -161.88 -78.47 -194.20
N GLU A 4 -161.86 -78.29 -192.88
CA GLU A 4 -162.19 -79.27 -191.82
C GLU A 4 -161.09 -80.24 -191.33
N GLU A 5 -159.89 -80.34 -191.95
CA GLU A 5 -158.76 -81.11 -191.37
C GLU A 5 -157.60 -80.26 -190.79
N LEU A 6 -157.57 -78.94 -191.02
CA LEU A 6 -156.50 -78.06 -190.53
C LEU A 6 -156.77 -77.36 -189.19
N GLU A 7 -158.00 -77.42 -188.65
CA GLU A 7 -158.37 -76.72 -187.41
C GLU A 7 -158.21 -77.55 -186.13
N TYR A 8 -158.17 -78.89 -186.22
CA TYR A 8 -158.18 -79.75 -185.02
C TYR A 8 -156.82 -79.85 -184.28
N GLN A 9 -155.69 -79.58 -184.96
CA GLN A 9 -154.35 -79.78 -184.37
C GLN A 9 -153.74 -78.52 -183.73
N LEU A 10 -154.32 -77.33 -183.93
CA LEU A 10 -153.76 -76.06 -183.44
C LEU A 10 -154.28 -75.61 -182.06
N GLU A 11 -155.51 -75.95 -181.69
CA GLU A 11 -156.11 -75.47 -180.43
C GLU A 11 -155.52 -76.16 -179.18
N HIS A 12 -155.03 -77.41 -179.30
CA HIS A 12 -154.62 -78.21 -178.15
C HIS A 12 -153.22 -77.85 -177.58
N LEU A 13 -152.36 -77.18 -178.36
CA LEU A 13 -151.05 -76.71 -177.88
C LEU A 13 -151.17 -75.43 -177.04
N GLN A 14 -152.06 -74.50 -177.40
CA GLN A 14 -152.14 -73.19 -176.75
C GLN A 14 -152.71 -73.22 -175.32
N ARG A 15 -153.47 -74.26 -174.94
CA ARG A 15 -153.96 -74.41 -173.55
C ARG A 15 -152.88 -74.90 -172.57
N ALA A 16 -151.88 -75.66 -173.04
CA ALA A 16 -150.89 -76.31 -172.15
C ALA A 16 -149.89 -75.34 -171.51
N ASP A 17 -149.46 -74.29 -172.21
CA ASP A 17 -148.47 -73.33 -171.70
C ASP A 17 -149.07 -72.23 -170.80
N LEU A 18 -150.37 -71.96 -170.90
CA LEU A 18 -151.07 -71.01 -170.02
C LEU A 18 -151.24 -71.55 -168.58
N GLU A 19 -151.43 -72.86 -168.38
CA GLU A 19 -151.48 -73.41 -167.03
C GLU A 19 -150.10 -73.44 -166.33
N LYS A 20 -149.01 -73.64 -167.09
CA LYS A 20 -147.64 -73.60 -166.55
C LYS A 20 -147.22 -72.21 -166.06
N THR A 21 -147.61 -71.16 -166.78
CA THR A 21 -147.25 -69.78 -166.43
C THR A 21 -148.00 -69.29 -165.19
N ARG A 22 -149.28 -69.65 -165.04
CA ARG A 22 -150.08 -69.30 -163.85
C ARG A 22 -149.50 -69.88 -162.55
N ARG A 23 -149.16 -71.17 -162.51
CA ARG A 23 -148.66 -71.81 -161.27
C ARG A 23 -147.35 -71.17 -160.73
N LYS A 24 -146.47 -70.68 -161.61
CA LYS A 24 -145.23 -70.00 -161.20
C LYS A 24 -145.45 -68.60 -160.59
N LEU A 25 -146.59 -67.95 -160.85
CA LEU A 25 -146.90 -66.64 -160.28
C LEU A 25 -147.62 -66.74 -158.93
N GLU A 26 -148.43 -67.78 -158.72
CA GLU A 26 -149.09 -68.04 -157.43
C GLU A 26 -148.08 -68.43 -156.32
N GLU A 27 -146.98 -69.11 -156.66
CA GLU A 27 -145.94 -69.51 -155.70
C GLU A 27 -145.05 -68.32 -155.24
N ASN A 28 -144.59 -67.47 -156.17
CA ASN A 28 -143.76 -66.29 -155.85
C ASN A 28 -144.49 -65.22 -155.00
N SER A 29 -145.83 -65.20 -155.04
CA SER A 29 -146.66 -64.31 -154.21
C SER A 29 -146.59 -64.71 -152.72
N ARG A 30 -146.35 -66.00 -152.42
CA ARG A 30 -146.40 -66.53 -151.05
C ARG A 30 -145.12 -66.25 -150.26
N THR A 31 -143.96 -66.47 -150.86
CA THR A 31 -142.65 -66.20 -150.24
C THR A 31 -142.42 -64.71 -149.97
N SER A 32 -143.02 -63.83 -150.77
CA SER A 32 -142.93 -62.37 -150.58
C SER A 32 -143.71 -61.84 -149.37
N GLN A 33 -144.59 -62.65 -148.75
CA GLN A 33 -145.48 -62.20 -147.67
C GLN A 33 -144.99 -62.54 -146.24
N GLU A 34 -143.99 -63.43 -146.11
CA GLU A 34 -143.48 -63.88 -144.79
C GLU A 34 -142.26 -63.07 -144.29
N SER A 35 -141.47 -62.48 -145.20
CA SER A 35 -140.27 -61.68 -144.92
C SER A 35 -140.40 -60.58 -143.83
N PRO A 36 -141.46 -59.73 -143.79
CA PRO A 36 -141.53 -58.67 -142.79
C PRO A 36 -141.74 -59.18 -141.35
N GLY A 37 -142.22 -60.42 -141.17
CA GLY A 37 -142.50 -60.99 -139.85
C GLY A 37 -141.24 -61.37 -139.05
N GLU A 38 -140.13 -61.66 -139.73
CA GLU A 38 -138.88 -62.05 -139.07
C GLU A 38 -138.06 -60.84 -138.62
N MET A 39 -138.01 -59.78 -139.45
CA MET A 39 -137.35 -58.52 -139.13
C MET A 39 -137.91 -57.87 -137.85
N GLY A 40 -139.23 -57.97 -137.62
CA GLY A 40 -139.86 -57.48 -136.39
C GLY A 40 -139.38 -58.21 -135.12
N LYS A 41 -139.16 -59.53 -135.19
CA LYS A 41 -138.62 -60.32 -134.06
C LYS A 41 -137.17 -59.96 -133.78
N MET A 42 -136.37 -59.77 -134.84
CA MET A 42 -134.96 -59.40 -134.71
C MET A 42 -134.77 -58.02 -134.06
N ARG A 43 -135.63 -57.04 -134.41
CA ARG A 43 -135.65 -55.71 -133.78
C ARG A 43 -135.89 -55.80 -132.27
N ASN A 44 -136.95 -56.48 -131.84
CA ASN A 44 -137.30 -56.56 -130.41
C ASN A 44 -136.19 -57.24 -129.59
N GLY A 45 -135.55 -58.28 -130.15
CA GLY A 45 -134.39 -58.93 -129.53
C GLY A 45 -133.18 -58.02 -129.33
N LEU A 46 -132.98 -57.03 -130.22
CA LEU A 46 -131.93 -56.01 -130.08
C LEU A 46 -132.31 -54.94 -129.05
N GLU A 47 -133.56 -54.48 -129.02
CA GLU A 47 -134.03 -53.51 -128.00
C GLU A 47 -133.92 -54.08 -126.57
N ASP A 48 -134.20 -55.38 -126.37
CA ASP A 48 -134.01 -56.05 -125.08
C ASP A 48 -132.55 -56.48 -124.80
N LEU A 49 -131.64 -56.37 -125.77
CA LEU A 49 -130.20 -56.48 -125.55
C LEU A 49 -129.63 -55.12 -125.10
N ILE A 50 -130.08 -54.03 -125.72
CA ILE A 50 -129.69 -52.65 -125.38
C ILE A 50 -130.07 -52.34 -123.93
N LYS A 51 -131.33 -52.54 -123.52
CA LYS A 51 -131.77 -52.31 -122.12
C LYS A 51 -130.93 -53.06 -121.09
N ARG A 52 -130.44 -54.27 -121.42
CA ARG A 52 -129.53 -55.04 -120.54
C ARG A 52 -128.13 -54.43 -120.49
N LYS A 53 -127.62 -53.89 -121.61
CA LYS A 53 -126.35 -53.16 -121.64
C LYS A 53 -126.45 -51.82 -120.90
N ASP A 54 -127.56 -51.11 -120.97
CA ASP A 54 -127.78 -49.87 -120.21
C ASP A 54 -127.79 -50.12 -118.69
N LEU A 55 -128.38 -51.24 -118.25
CA LEU A 55 -128.35 -51.70 -116.85
C LEU A 55 -126.95 -52.16 -116.40
N GLU A 56 -126.17 -52.82 -117.27
CA GLU A 56 -124.77 -53.12 -116.98
C GLU A 56 -123.92 -51.84 -116.89
N ILE A 57 -124.08 -50.91 -117.83
CA ILE A 57 -123.36 -49.62 -117.87
C ILE A 57 -123.63 -48.82 -116.59
N SER A 58 -124.89 -48.59 -116.23
CA SER A 58 -125.24 -47.89 -115.00
C SER A 58 -124.76 -48.62 -113.72
N SER A 59 -124.71 -49.96 -113.72
CA SER A 59 -124.08 -50.72 -112.63
C SER A 59 -122.54 -50.58 -112.58
N THR A 60 -121.88 -50.34 -113.71
CA THR A 60 -120.43 -50.04 -113.74
C THR A 60 -120.13 -48.58 -113.38
N THR A 61 -120.94 -47.61 -113.81
CA THR A 61 -120.77 -46.19 -113.46
C THR A 61 -120.92 -45.98 -111.95
N THR A 62 -121.97 -46.52 -111.33
CA THR A 62 -122.18 -46.41 -109.87
C THR A 62 -121.09 -47.11 -109.03
N LYS A 63 -120.41 -48.11 -109.58
CA LYS A 63 -119.21 -48.70 -108.96
C LYS A 63 -117.98 -47.81 -109.13
N LEU A 64 -117.79 -47.21 -110.31
CA LEU A 64 -116.69 -46.28 -110.56
C LEU A 64 -116.79 -45.06 -109.63
N GLU A 65 -117.97 -44.47 -109.49
CA GLU A 65 -118.24 -43.36 -108.56
C GLU A 65 -117.93 -43.73 -107.10
N ALA A 66 -118.23 -44.97 -106.69
CA ALA A 66 -117.92 -45.47 -105.35
C ALA A 66 -116.41 -45.69 -105.12
N GLU A 67 -115.70 -46.23 -106.11
CA GLU A 67 -114.23 -46.40 -106.07
C GLU A 67 -113.49 -45.05 -106.14
N GLU A 68 -114.00 -44.08 -106.91
CA GLU A 68 -113.46 -42.71 -106.93
C GLU A 68 -113.66 -42.00 -105.58
N ALA A 69 -114.83 -42.14 -104.96
CA ALA A 69 -115.08 -41.63 -103.61
C ALA A 69 -114.19 -42.30 -102.55
N LEU A 70 -114.00 -43.63 -102.65
CA LEU A 70 -113.07 -44.38 -101.79
C LEU A 70 -111.62 -43.88 -101.96
N ASN A 71 -111.18 -43.71 -103.21
CA ASN A 71 -109.82 -43.27 -103.54
C ASN A 71 -109.56 -41.85 -103.04
N ILE A 72 -110.51 -40.91 -103.21
CA ILE A 72 -110.44 -39.56 -102.62
C ILE A 72 -110.36 -39.63 -101.09
N GLY A 73 -111.13 -40.52 -100.45
CA GLY A 73 -111.08 -40.75 -99.00
C GLY A 73 -109.70 -41.26 -98.54
N LEU A 74 -109.14 -42.25 -99.24
CA LEU A 74 -107.79 -42.76 -98.99
C LEU A 74 -106.71 -41.70 -99.24
N HIS A 75 -106.86 -40.86 -100.27
CA HIS A 75 -105.90 -39.80 -100.58
C HIS A 75 -105.86 -38.70 -99.51
N ARG A 76 -107.00 -38.36 -98.90
CA ARG A 76 -107.05 -37.48 -97.71
C ARG A 76 -106.37 -38.15 -96.52
N ARG A 77 -106.74 -39.39 -96.21
CA ARG A 77 -106.20 -40.16 -95.09
C ARG A 77 -104.68 -40.37 -95.18
N ASN A 78 -104.16 -40.50 -96.40
CA ASN A 78 -102.72 -40.57 -96.65
C ASN A 78 -102.04 -39.23 -96.33
N LYS A 79 -102.61 -38.08 -96.76
CA LYS A 79 -102.10 -36.75 -96.39
C LYS A 79 -102.18 -36.46 -94.88
N GLU A 80 -103.25 -36.90 -94.22
CA GLU A 80 -103.40 -36.80 -92.75
C GLU A 80 -102.29 -37.59 -92.02
N LEU A 81 -101.96 -38.80 -92.52
CA LEU A 81 -100.86 -39.60 -91.99
C LEU A 81 -99.48 -39.01 -92.34
N GLN A 82 -99.31 -38.41 -93.53
CA GLN A 82 -98.09 -37.74 -93.96
C GLN A 82 -97.76 -36.58 -93.01
N ALA A 83 -98.72 -35.69 -92.77
CA ALA A 83 -98.57 -34.57 -91.84
C ALA A 83 -98.31 -35.05 -90.40
N ARG A 84 -98.96 -36.14 -89.95
CA ARG A 84 -98.68 -36.68 -88.60
C ARG A 84 -97.31 -37.37 -88.48
N ILE A 85 -96.70 -37.80 -89.59
CA ILE A 85 -95.30 -38.25 -89.61
C ILE A 85 -94.38 -37.03 -89.49
N GLU A 86 -94.62 -35.97 -90.28
CA GLU A 86 -93.87 -34.72 -90.24
C GLU A 86 -93.88 -34.10 -88.82
N GLU A 87 -95.05 -34.01 -88.17
CA GLU A 87 -95.19 -33.58 -86.77
C GLU A 87 -94.36 -34.44 -85.79
N LEU A 88 -94.35 -35.77 -85.96
CA LEU A 88 -93.61 -36.69 -85.09
C LEU A 88 -92.09 -36.66 -85.35
N GLU A 89 -91.66 -36.32 -86.56
CA GLU A 89 -90.25 -36.12 -86.89
C GLU A 89 -89.74 -34.79 -86.29
N GLU A 90 -90.52 -33.70 -86.35
CA GLU A 90 -90.21 -32.45 -85.64
C GLU A 90 -90.18 -32.62 -84.10
N GLU A 91 -91.16 -33.32 -83.51
CA GLU A 91 -91.18 -33.66 -82.08
C GLU A 91 -89.91 -34.45 -81.68
N LEU A 92 -89.45 -35.39 -82.52
CA LEU A 92 -88.26 -36.21 -82.28
C LEU A 92 -86.95 -35.44 -82.43
N GLU A 93 -86.84 -34.51 -83.39
CA GLU A 93 -85.68 -33.63 -83.51
C GLU A 93 -85.60 -32.63 -82.34
N ALA A 94 -86.74 -32.11 -81.86
CA ALA A 94 -86.80 -31.31 -80.65
C ALA A 94 -86.34 -32.10 -79.41
N GLU A 95 -86.78 -33.35 -79.22
CA GLU A 95 -86.33 -34.20 -78.10
C GLU A 95 -84.81 -34.47 -78.17
N ARG A 96 -84.26 -34.72 -79.37
CA ARG A 96 -82.81 -34.90 -79.59
C ARG A 96 -82.03 -33.62 -79.25
N ALA A 97 -82.51 -32.46 -79.68
CA ALA A 97 -81.87 -31.17 -79.38
C ALA A 97 -81.91 -30.83 -77.87
N VAL A 98 -82.96 -31.24 -77.16
CA VAL A 98 -83.04 -31.11 -75.69
C VAL A 98 -82.11 -32.11 -74.99
N ARG A 99 -82.07 -33.39 -75.41
CA ARG A 99 -81.12 -34.39 -74.87
C ARG A 99 -79.67 -33.89 -74.96
N ALA A 100 -79.25 -33.41 -76.13
CA ALA A 100 -77.88 -32.93 -76.34
C ALA A 100 -77.50 -31.76 -75.40
N LYS A 101 -78.45 -30.87 -75.08
CA LYS A 101 -78.25 -29.79 -74.09
C LYS A 101 -78.12 -30.33 -72.67
N VAL A 102 -78.97 -31.29 -72.28
CA VAL A 102 -78.93 -31.92 -70.94
C VAL A 102 -77.68 -32.78 -70.75
N GLU A 103 -77.24 -33.50 -71.78
CA GLU A 103 -75.99 -34.27 -71.76
C GLU A 103 -74.76 -33.37 -71.67
N LYS A 104 -74.75 -32.23 -72.38
CA LYS A 104 -73.70 -31.22 -72.20
C LYS A 104 -73.70 -30.66 -70.78
N GLN A 105 -74.85 -30.20 -70.28
CA GLN A 105 -74.97 -29.66 -68.92
C GLN A 105 -74.53 -30.68 -67.86
N ARG A 106 -74.82 -31.98 -68.06
CA ARG A 106 -74.29 -33.05 -67.20
C ARG A 106 -72.77 -33.15 -67.29
N ALA A 107 -72.18 -33.14 -68.48
CA ALA A 107 -70.72 -33.22 -68.65
C ALA A 107 -69.98 -31.99 -68.09
N ASP A 108 -70.61 -30.81 -68.14
CA ASP A 108 -70.07 -29.57 -67.55
C ASP A 108 -70.17 -29.65 -66.00
N LEU A 109 -71.33 -30.03 -65.44
CA LEU A 109 -71.51 -30.23 -63.99
C LEU A 109 -70.66 -31.37 -63.40
N THR A 110 -70.35 -32.43 -64.17
CA THR A 110 -69.42 -33.48 -63.72
C THR A 110 -68.02 -32.92 -63.55
N ARG A 111 -67.52 -32.10 -64.50
CA ARG A 111 -66.23 -31.43 -64.34
C ARG A 111 -66.20 -30.47 -63.16
N GLU A 112 -67.28 -29.73 -62.92
CA GLU A 112 -67.36 -28.85 -61.73
C GLU A 112 -67.30 -29.66 -60.42
N LEU A 113 -67.84 -30.87 -60.38
CA LEU A 113 -67.72 -31.77 -59.23
C LEU A 113 -66.30 -32.38 -59.09
N ASP A 114 -65.66 -32.74 -60.20
CA ASP A 114 -64.28 -33.23 -60.21
C ASP A 114 -63.31 -32.11 -59.74
N ASP A 115 -63.39 -30.91 -60.33
CA ASP A 115 -62.66 -29.69 -59.92
C ASP A 115 -62.83 -29.33 -58.44
N LEU A 116 -64.04 -29.51 -57.89
CA LEU A 116 -64.32 -29.28 -56.47
C LEU A 116 -63.79 -30.40 -55.57
N THR A 117 -63.68 -31.63 -56.08
CA THR A 117 -63.12 -32.78 -55.35
C THR A 117 -61.60 -32.64 -55.25
N ASP A 118 -60.91 -32.33 -56.35
CA ASP A 118 -59.46 -32.08 -56.36
C ASP A 118 -59.09 -30.95 -55.37
N ARG A 119 -59.82 -29.83 -55.38
CA ARG A 119 -59.62 -28.73 -54.42
C ARG A 119 -59.88 -29.13 -52.96
N LEU A 120 -60.78 -30.08 -52.72
CA LEU A 120 -61.04 -30.61 -51.37
C LEU A 120 -59.88 -31.51 -50.90
N GLU A 121 -59.31 -32.32 -51.79
CA GLU A 121 -58.12 -33.12 -51.49
C GLU A 121 -56.87 -32.25 -51.28
N GLU A 122 -56.66 -31.21 -52.09
CA GLU A 122 -55.59 -30.20 -51.88
C GLU A 122 -55.74 -29.51 -50.51
N ALA A 123 -56.94 -29.03 -50.17
CA ALA A 123 -57.21 -28.42 -48.87
C ALA A 123 -57.00 -29.39 -47.70
N GLY A 124 -57.33 -30.67 -47.90
CA GLY A 124 -57.03 -31.76 -46.95
C GLY A 124 -55.53 -31.96 -46.76
N GLY A 125 -54.76 -32.00 -47.85
CA GLY A 125 -53.30 -32.13 -47.83
C GLY A 125 -52.60 -30.96 -47.14
N VAL A 126 -53.02 -29.72 -47.44
CA VAL A 126 -52.53 -28.51 -46.74
C VAL A 126 -52.83 -28.61 -45.24
N THR A 127 -54.06 -28.95 -44.87
CA THR A 127 -54.47 -29.10 -43.46
C THR A 127 -53.66 -30.18 -42.72
N ALA A 128 -53.39 -31.31 -43.36
CA ALA A 128 -52.55 -32.38 -42.81
C ALA A 128 -51.11 -31.91 -42.57
N SER A 129 -50.50 -31.22 -43.55
CA SER A 129 -49.15 -30.67 -43.43
C SER A 129 -49.05 -29.63 -42.31
N GLN A 130 -50.08 -28.79 -42.14
CA GLN A 130 -50.13 -27.77 -41.10
C GLN A 130 -50.34 -28.37 -39.70
N MET A 131 -51.04 -29.49 -39.57
CA MET A 131 -51.09 -30.28 -38.33
C MET A 131 -49.73 -30.89 -37.97
N GLU A 132 -48.95 -31.39 -38.94
CA GLU A 132 -47.59 -31.87 -38.67
C GLU A 132 -46.65 -30.76 -38.22
N VAL A 133 -46.67 -29.61 -38.90
CA VAL A 133 -45.88 -28.43 -38.52
C VAL A 133 -46.27 -27.95 -37.12
N SER A 134 -47.56 -27.99 -36.77
CA SER A 134 -48.04 -27.64 -35.43
C SER A 134 -47.53 -28.62 -34.36
N LYS A 135 -47.61 -29.94 -34.61
CA LYS A 135 -47.05 -30.97 -33.70
C LYS A 135 -45.54 -30.83 -33.51
N LYS A 136 -44.79 -30.51 -34.57
CA LYS A 136 -43.34 -30.25 -34.51
C LYS A 136 -43.05 -29.01 -33.65
N ARG A 137 -43.74 -27.89 -33.90
CA ARG A 137 -43.64 -26.66 -33.07
C ARG A 137 -43.99 -26.91 -31.59
N GLU A 138 -45.01 -27.71 -31.31
CA GLU A 138 -45.42 -28.03 -29.94
C GLU A 138 -44.39 -28.92 -29.22
N ALA A 139 -43.79 -29.89 -29.93
CA ALA A 139 -42.69 -30.69 -29.41
C ALA A 139 -41.42 -29.86 -29.16
N ASP A 140 -41.05 -28.97 -30.09
CA ASP A 140 -39.92 -28.04 -29.93
C ASP A 140 -40.17 -27.04 -28.78
N PHE A 141 -41.39 -26.51 -28.63
CA PHE A 141 -41.77 -25.65 -27.51
C PHE A 141 -41.66 -26.37 -26.17
N GLN A 142 -42.10 -27.63 -26.10
CA GLN A 142 -41.90 -28.46 -24.90
C GLN A 142 -40.41 -28.77 -24.64
N ARG A 143 -39.56 -28.91 -25.67
CA ARG A 143 -38.11 -29.08 -25.47
C ARG A 143 -37.49 -27.80 -24.95
N LEU A 144 -37.65 -26.67 -25.65
CA LEU A 144 -37.13 -25.36 -25.26
C LEU A 144 -37.58 -24.95 -23.86
N ARG A 145 -38.79 -25.32 -23.44
CA ARG A 145 -39.27 -25.12 -22.07
C ARG A 145 -38.50 -25.93 -21.04
N ARG A 146 -38.18 -27.21 -21.30
CA ARG A 146 -37.32 -28.02 -20.42
C ARG A 146 -35.88 -27.49 -20.42
N ASP A 147 -35.34 -27.16 -21.60
CA ASP A 147 -34.01 -26.56 -21.76
C ASP A 147 -33.89 -25.26 -20.91
N LEU A 148 -34.95 -24.44 -20.88
CA LEU A 148 -35.04 -23.22 -20.07
C LEU A 148 -35.21 -23.50 -18.57
N GLU A 149 -36.08 -24.45 -18.18
CA GLU A 149 -36.28 -24.85 -16.78
C GLU A 149 -34.99 -25.45 -16.18
N GLU A 150 -34.27 -26.30 -16.95
CA GLU A 150 -32.95 -26.84 -16.58
C GLU A 150 -31.88 -25.74 -16.51
N SER A 151 -31.85 -24.81 -17.47
CA SER A 151 -30.92 -23.67 -17.42
C SER A 151 -31.19 -22.75 -16.23
N SER A 152 -32.46 -22.56 -15.82
CA SER A 152 -32.80 -21.79 -14.62
C SER A 152 -32.25 -22.47 -13.37
N VAL A 153 -32.52 -23.77 -13.19
CA VAL A 153 -32.02 -24.56 -12.05
C VAL A 153 -30.49 -24.60 -12.00
N GLN A 154 -29.81 -24.70 -13.15
CA GLN A 154 -28.34 -24.60 -13.21
C GLN A 154 -27.84 -23.20 -12.79
N SER A 155 -28.50 -22.13 -13.23
CA SER A 155 -28.15 -20.76 -12.84
C SER A 155 -28.37 -20.49 -11.35
N GLU A 156 -29.45 -21.03 -10.77
CA GLU A 156 -29.77 -20.94 -9.34
C GLU A 156 -28.76 -21.73 -8.50
N ALA A 157 -28.39 -22.94 -8.92
CA ALA A 157 -27.37 -23.76 -8.26
C ALA A 157 -25.99 -23.08 -8.29
N LEU A 158 -25.61 -22.48 -9.43
CA LEU A 158 -24.39 -21.68 -9.56
C LEU A 158 -24.44 -20.45 -8.64
N ALA A 159 -25.53 -19.68 -8.66
CA ALA A 159 -25.72 -18.51 -7.81
C ALA A 159 -25.70 -18.87 -6.31
N ALA A 160 -26.28 -19.99 -5.91
CA ALA A 160 -26.20 -20.51 -4.54
C ALA A 160 -24.75 -20.91 -4.16
N SER A 161 -24.02 -21.57 -5.06
CA SER A 161 -22.62 -21.94 -4.84
C SER A 161 -21.69 -20.71 -4.72
N LEU A 162 -21.95 -19.67 -5.51
CA LEU A 162 -21.22 -18.40 -5.47
C LEU A 162 -21.55 -17.61 -4.20
N LYS A 163 -22.82 -17.53 -3.79
CA LYS A 163 -23.23 -16.95 -2.51
C LYS A 163 -22.58 -17.68 -1.33
N LYS A 164 -22.51 -19.02 -1.36
CA LYS A 164 -21.83 -19.82 -0.34
C LYS A 164 -20.33 -19.51 -0.27
N ARG A 165 -19.61 -19.57 -1.41
CA ARG A 165 -18.18 -19.22 -1.48
C ARG A 165 -17.89 -17.79 -1.06
N HIS A 166 -18.77 -16.84 -1.40
CA HIS A 166 -18.64 -15.46 -0.97
C HIS A 166 -18.82 -15.31 0.54
N GLY A 167 -19.82 -16.00 1.14
CA GLY A 167 -19.99 -16.06 2.60
C GLY A 167 -18.80 -16.71 3.31
N GLU A 168 -18.27 -17.81 2.78
CA GLU A 168 -17.06 -18.48 3.29
C GLU A 168 -15.83 -17.56 3.22
N ALA A 169 -15.61 -16.87 2.10
CA ALA A 169 -14.52 -15.92 1.94
C ALA A 169 -14.67 -14.67 2.84
N VAL A 170 -15.89 -14.15 3.02
CA VAL A 170 -16.17 -13.04 3.94
C VAL A 170 -15.96 -13.46 5.40
N ALA A 171 -16.30 -14.70 5.77
CA ALA A 171 -15.99 -15.25 7.08
C ALA A 171 -14.47 -15.36 7.31
N GLU A 172 -13.72 -15.95 6.37
CA GLU A 172 -12.25 -16.01 6.45
C GLU A 172 -11.61 -14.62 6.54
N LEU A 173 -12.08 -13.65 5.76
CA LEU A 173 -11.58 -12.27 5.82
C LEU A 173 -11.92 -11.60 7.16
N SER A 174 -13.09 -11.87 7.72
CA SER A 174 -13.49 -11.38 9.05
C SER A 174 -12.62 -11.97 10.16
N GLU A 175 -12.37 -13.28 10.14
CA GLU A 175 -11.47 -13.95 11.08
C GLU A 175 -10.03 -13.44 10.96
N ARG A 176 -9.54 -13.18 9.74
CA ARG A 176 -8.23 -12.55 9.50
C ARG A 176 -8.19 -11.11 10.03
N CYS A 177 -9.26 -10.32 9.84
CA CYS A 177 -9.37 -8.98 10.41
C CYS A 177 -9.38 -8.99 11.94
N GLU A 178 -10.10 -9.92 12.57
CA GLU A 178 -10.05 -10.10 14.02
C GLU A 178 -8.68 -10.55 14.51
N ALA A 179 -8.02 -11.49 13.81
CA ALA A 179 -6.66 -11.90 14.14
C ALA A 179 -5.68 -10.73 14.06
N LEU A 180 -5.80 -9.88 13.03
CA LEU A 180 -5.01 -8.65 12.85
C LEU A 180 -5.32 -7.59 13.92
N GLN A 181 -6.57 -7.45 14.37
CA GLN A 181 -6.91 -6.59 15.51
C GLN A 181 -6.30 -7.12 16.81
N ARG A 182 -6.34 -8.43 17.06
CA ARG A 182 -5.74 -9.07 18.24
C ARG A 182 -4.21 -8.95 18.25
N THR A 183 -3.53 -9.06 17.10
CA THR A 183 -2.09 -8.80 17.01
C THR A 183 -1.75 -7.32 17.10
N ARG A 184 -2.55 -6.43 16.48
CA ARG A 184 -2.41 -4.98 16.64
C ARG A 184 -2.50 -4.57 18.11
N ALA A 185 -3.48 -5.06 18.86
CA ALA A 185 -3.64 -4.74 20.28
C ALA A 185 -2.47 -5.23 21.15
N LYS A 186 -1.84 -6.35 20.79
CA LYS A 186 -0.57 -6.79 21.41
C LYS A 186 0.58 -5.85 21.07
N LEU A 187 0.76 -5.54 19.78
CA LEU A 187 1.82 -4.64 19.30
C LEU A 187 1.67 -3.20 19.84
N GLU A 188 0.44 -2.72 20.05
CA GLU A 188 0.19 -1.43 20.70
C GLU A 188 0.55 -1.45 22.18
N LYS A 189 0.31 -2.56 22.89
CA LYS A 189 0.76 -2.76 24.27
C LYS A 189 2.28 -2.92 24.38
N GLU A 190 2.90 -3.69 23.49
CA GLU A 190 4.37 -3.85 23.40
C GLU A 190 5.05 -2.51 23.07
N LYS A 191 4.49 -1.74 22.13
CA LYS A 191 4.90 -0.35 21.84
C LYS A 191 4.74 0.59 23.04
N GLN A 192 3.74 0.38 23.89
CA GLN A 192 3.53 1.18 25.09
C GLN A 192 4.54 0.81 26.20
N ASN A 193 4.85 -0.48 26.37
CA ASN A 193 5.94 -0.93 27.24
C ASN A 193 7.30 -0.40 26.77
N LEU A 194 7.62 -0.54 25.48
CA LEU A 194 8.87 -0.03 24.89
C LEU A 194 8.99 1.50 24.99
N ARG A 195 7.86 2.23 25.02
CA ARG A 195 7.87 3.67 25.33
C ARG A 195 8.26 3.93 26.78
N MET A 196 7.67 3.21 27.74
CA MET A 196 8.06 3.33 29.15
C MET A 196 9.54 2.97 29.35
N GLU A 197 10.05 1.92 28.71
CA GLU A 197 11.48 1.57 28.74
C GLU A 197 12.36 2.67 28.13
N VAL A 198 11.92 3.33 27.05
CA VAL A 198 12.63 4.49 26.47
C VAL A 198 12.57 5.73 27.38
N ASP A 199 11.44 5.98 28.03
CA ASP A 199 11.25 7.11 28.95
C ASP A 199 12.10 6.92 30.23
N ASP A 200 12.14 5.70 30.79
CA ASP A 200 13.00 5.31 31.92
C ASP A 200 14.49 5.37 31.54
N LEU A 201 14.86 4.91 30.34
CA LEU A 201 16.23 5.02 29.83
C LEU A 201 16.63 6.48 29.59
N ALA A 202 15.71 7.33 29.09
CA ALA A 202 15.95 8.76 28.91
C ALA A 202 16.14 9.47 30.27
N ALA A 203 15.32 9.15 31.27
CA ALA A 203 15.51 9.64 32.64
C ALA A 203 16.87 9.18 33.24
N SER A 204 17.29 7.93 32.97
CA SER A 204 18.60 7.43 33.38
C SER A 204 19.74 8.18 32.69
N LEU A 205 19.62 8.45 31.39
CA LEU A 205 20.60 9.19 30.59
C LEU A 205 20.73 10.63 31.08
N ASP A 206 19.62 11.32 31.31
CA ASP A 206 19.59 12.68 31.83
C ASP A 206 20.20 12.77 33.25
N SER A 207 19.98 11.75 34.10
CA SER A 207 20.65 11.65 35.40
C SER A 207 22.17 11.46 35.28
N LEU A 208 22.63 10.62 34.34
CA LEU A 208 24.04 10.40 34.02
C LEU A 208 24.68 11.65 33.39
N GLN A 209 23.93 12.38 32.58
CA GLN A 209 24.38 13.62 31.92
C GLN A 209 24.53 14.76 32.94
N LYS A 210 23.64 14.84 33.94
CA LYS A 210 23.79 15.73 35.11
C LYS A 210 24.97 15.32 36.00
N ALA A 211 25.18 14.03 36.25
CA ALA A 211 26.36 13.53 36.98
C ALA A 211 27.67 13.83 36.22
N LYS A 212 27.69 13.68 34.90
CA LYS A 212 28.81 14.06 34.04
C LYS A 212 29.10 15.56 34.09
N MET A 213 28.08 16.40 33.91
CA MET A 213 28.21 17.87 34.01
C MET A 213 28.79 18.31 35.37
N SER A 214 28.39 17.63 36.46
CA SER A 214 28.98 17.81 37.79
C SER A 214 30.47 17.47 37.80
N ALA A 215 30.85 16.29 37.30
CA ALA A 215 32.25 15.84 37.23
C ALA A 215 33.11 16.73 36.33
N ASP A 216 32.64 17.09 35.13
CA ASP A 216 33.32 18.01 34.21
C ASP A 216 33.56 19.39 34.87
N SER A 217 32.63 19.86 35.72
CA SER A 217 32.81 21.10 36.50
C SER A 217 33.83 20.98 37.64
N GLN A 218 34.04 19.78 38.17
CA GLN A 218 35.06 19.49 39.20
C GLN A 218 36.44 19.33 38.55
N ILE A 219 36.53 18.67 37.40
CA ILE A 219 37.76 18.56 36.59
C ILE A 219 38.25 19.96 36.23
N LYS A 220 37.40 20.83 35.67
CA LYS A 220 37.78 22.22 35.34
C LYS A 220 38.31 23.01 36.54
N LYS A 221 37.71 22.86 37.73
CA LYS A 221 38.20 23.52 38.96
C LYS A 221 39.57 22.99 39.41
N LEU A 222 39.87 21.72 39.17
CA LEU A 222 41.19 21.13 39.44
C LEU A 222 42.22 21.56 38.38
N GLU A 223 41.82 21.72 37.12
CA GLU A 223 42.65 22.29 36.05
C GLU A 223 42.96 23.79 36.30
N GLU A 224 41.99 24.58 36.75
CA GLU A 224 42.16 25.97 37.19
C GLU A 224 43.13 26.06 38.39
N GLN A 225 42.99 25.17 39.38
CA GLN A 225 43.91 25.12 40.52
C GLN A 225 45.33 24.68 40.12
N LEU A 226 45.47 23.73 39.18
CA LEU A 226 46.76 23.27 38.68
C LEU A 226 47.46 24.35 37.83
N THR A 227 46.71 25.06 36.98
CA THR A 227 47.26 26.15 36.16
C THR A 227 47.68 27.34 37.02
N GLU A 228 46.90 27.73 38.04
CA GLU A 228 47.29 28.77 39.00
C GLU A 228 48.49 28.35 39.87
N ALA A 229 48.60 27.07 40.26
CA ALA A 229 49.78 26.55 40.95
C ALA A 229 51.05 26.60 40.06
N ASN A 230 50.94 26.21 38.78
CA ASN A 230 52.04 26.32 37.82
C ASN A 230 52.43 27.78 37.57
N ARG A 231 51.45 28.69 37.45
CA ARG A 231 51.65 30.14 37.27
C ARG A 231 52.48 30.74 38.42
N ARG A 232 52.16 30.35 39.67
CA ARG A 232 52.94 30.72 40.86
C ARG A 232 54.32 30.08 40.89
N GLY A 233 54.45 28.84 40.41
CA GLY A 233 55.73 28.17 40.20
C GLY A 233 56.65 28.97 39.28
N ASP A 234 56.15 29.41 38.13
CA ASP A 234 56.90 30.25 37.18
C ASP A 234 57.23 31.65 37.74
N GLU A 235 56.39 32.22 38.60
CA GLU A 235 56.67 33.49 39.29
C GLU A 235 57.78 33.34 40.34
N LEU A 236 57.78 32.24 41.09
CA LEU A 236 58.87 31.88 42.02
C LEU A 236 60.17 31.57 41.26
N GLN A 237 60.09 30.91 40.10
CA GLN A 237 61.23 30.64 39.21
C GLN A 237 61.83 31.95 38.66
N ARG A 238 60.99 32.92 38.24
CA ARG A 238 61.44 34.24 37.77
C ARG A 238 62.11 35.03 38.88
N THR A 239 61.48 35.17 40.04
CA THR A 239 62.05 35.91 41.19
C THR A 239 63.36 35.27 41.69
N LEU A 240 63.49 33.94 41.69
CA LEU A 240 64.77 33.27 41.94
C LEU A 240 65.85 33.64 40.91
N SER A 241 65.50 33.75 39.63
CA SER A 241 66.43 34.16 38.58
C SER A 241 66.87 35.62 38.71
N GLU A 242 65.94 36.51 39.07
CA GLU A 242 66.20 37.94 39.32
C GLU A 242 67.09 38.15 40.55
N LEU A 243 66.82 37.42 41.65
CA LEU A 243 67.65 37.42 42.85
C LEU A 243 69.06 36.84 42.57
N SER A 244 69.17 35.85 41.68
CA SER A 244 70.47 35.32 41.22
C SER A 244 71.26 36.38 40.43
N VAL A 245 70.61 37.10 39.50
CA VAL A 245 71.23 38.22 38.76
C VAL A 245 71.63 39.37 39.71
N ALA A 246 70.78 39.71 40.68
CA ALA A 246 71.09 40.73 41.69
C ALA A 246 72.29 40.33 42.57
N LYS A 247 72.34 39.08 43.03
CA LYS A 247 73.49 38.52 43.76
C LYS A 247 74.78 38.59 42.93
N ASN A 248 74.71 38.25 41.64
CA ASN A 248 75.87 38.28 40.76
C ASN A 248 76.36 39.71 40.49
N ARG A 249 75.45 40.69 40.37
CA ARG A 249 75.83 42.13 40.33
C ARG A 249 76.51 42.58 41.61
N LEU A 250 75.89 42.36 42.77
CA LEU A 250 76.49 42.72 44.06
C LEU A 250 77.85 42.05 44.31
N SER A 251 78.04 40.82 43.80
CA SER A 251 79.34 40.14 43.85
C SER A 251 80.39 40.79 42.92
N ALA A 252 79.99 41.31 41.77
CA ALA A 252 80.87 42.06 40.87
C ALA A 252 81.20 43.44 41.45
N ASP A 253 80.20 44.19 41.93
CA ASP A 253 80.36 45.49 42.59
C ASP A 253 81.31 45.37 43.79
N ASN A 254 81.16 44.33 44.61
CA ASN A 254 82.05 44.06 45.75
C ASN A 254 83.49 43.74 45.30
N SER A 255 83.68 43.08 44.15
CA SER A 255 85.03 42.84 43.60
C SER A 255 85.68 44.10 43.06
N ASP A 256 84.92 45.02 42.44
CA ASP A 256 85.44 46.31 42.00
C ASP A 256 85.71 47.27 43.17
N VAL A 257 84.93 47.18 44.26
CA VAL A 257 85.23 47.89 45.52
C VAL A 257 86.50 47.34 46.17
N SER A 258 86.72 46.01 46.20
CA SER A 258 88.00 45.43 46.63
C SER A 258 89.17 45.92 45.77
N ARG A 259 89.00 45.98 44.44
CA ARG A 259 90.02 46.48 43.51
C ARG A 259 90.31 47.98 43.71
N GLN A 260 89.29 48.79 44.01
CA GLN A 260 89.47 50.20 44.37
C GLN A 260 90.17 50.38 45.73
N LEU A 261 89.96 49.47 46.68
CA LEU A 261 90.69 49.44 47.94
C LEU A 261 92.18 49.11 47.71
N GLU A 262 92.50 48.08 46.92
CA GLU A 262 93.89 47.76 46.53
C GLU A 262 94.57 48.94 45.80
N GLU A 263 93.87 49.59 44.87
CA GLU A 263 94.36 50.82 44.25
C GLU A 263 94.64 51.93 45.28
N ALA A 264 93.74 52.13 46.25
CA ALA A 264 93.91 53.13 47.31
C ALA A 264 95.07 52.79 48.26
N GLU A 265 95.25 51.52 48.65
CA GLU A 265 96.38 51.06 49.45
C GLU A 265 97.71 51.20 48.69
N SER A 266 97.71 51.00 47.37
CA SER A 266 98.88 51.29 46.53
C SER A 266 99.24 52.78 46.53
N ARG A 267 98.24 53.67 46.46
CA ARG A 267 98.41 55.14 46.55
C ARG A 267 98.90 55.56 47.93
N VAL A 268 98.35 54.99 49.01
CA VAL A 268 98.82 55.20 50.40
C VAL A 268 100.26 54.72 50.57
N SER A 269 100.62 53.57 49.98
CA SER A 269 101.99 53.06 49.97
C SER A 269 102.95 54.00 49.22
N GLN A 270 102.53 54.55 48.09
CA GLN A 270 103.29 55.50 47.29
C GLN A 270 103.47 56.84 48.02
N LEU A 271 102.42 57.36 48.65
CA LEU A 271 102.45 58.56 49.50
C LEU A 271 103.30 58.35 50.77
N THR A 272 103.33 57.14 51.33
CA THR A 272 104.19 56.80 52.46
C THR A 272 105.68 56.83 52.07
N ARG A 273 106.02 56.38 50.85
CA ARG A 273 107.38 56.53 50.30
C ARG A 273 107.74 58.00 50.07
N SER A 274 106.84 58.82 49.53
CA SER A 274 107.13 60.26 49.38
C SER A 274 107.22 60.97 50.73
N ARG A 275 106.45 60.56 51.75
CA ARG A 275 106.57 61.07 53.11
C ARG A 275 107.94 60.75 53.70
N ALA A 276 108.44 59.52 53.53
CA ALA A 276 109.78 59.13 53.99
C ALA A 276 110.89 59.97 53.32
N LEU A 277 110.77 60.23 52.01
CA LEU A 277 111.72 61.07 51.26
C LEU A 277 111.70 62.54 51.72
N LEU A 278 110.51 63.10 51.96
CA LEU A 278 110.36 64.45 52.54
C LEU A 278 110.87 64.50 54.00
N GLN A 279 110.75 63.41 54.74
CA GLN A 279 111.18 63.32 56.13
C GLN A 279 112.71 63.29 56.26
N SER A 280 113.43 62.61 55.36
CA SER A 280 114.91 62.69 55.33
C SER A 280 115.41 64.08 54.95
N GLN A 281 114.74 64.78 54.01
CA GLN A 281 115.05 66.17 53.66
C GLN A 281 114.84 67.13 54.85
N LEU A 282 113.84 66.85 55.71
CA LEU A 282 113.59 67.59 56.95
C LEU A 282 114.65 67.31 58.03
N GLU A 283 115.29 66.14 58.00
CA GLU A 283 116.37 65.76 58.90
C GLU A 283 117.73 66.35 58.44
N GLU A 284 118.00 66.45 57.14
CA GLU A 284 119.15 67.19 56.60
C GLU A 284 119.08 68.70 56.91
N LEU A 285 117.90 69.32 56.76
CA LEU A 285 117.70 70.74 57.11
C LEU A 285 117.85 71.03 58.61
N LYS A 286 117.58 70.05 59.50
CA LYS A 286 117.89 70.18 60.93
C LYS A 286 119.39 70.09 61.19
N LYS A 287 120.10 69.21 60.49
CA LYS A 287 121.56 69.04 60.63
C LYS A 287 122.31 70.33 60.28
N GLN A 288 121.88 71.02 59.23
CA GLN A 288 122.42 72.33 58.81
C GLN A 288 122.17 73.45 59.84
N LEU A 289 121.15 73.33 60.69
CA LEU A 289 120.88 74.29 61.78
C LEU A 289 121.74 74.01 63.02
N ASP A 290 122.04 72.73 63.29
CA ASP A 290 122.85 72.26 64.41
C ASP A 290 124.36 72.55 64.26
N GLU A 291 124.82 72.75 63.02
CA GLU A 291 126.22 73.03 62.69
C GLU A 291 126.57 74.53 62.84
N GLU A 292 125.65 75.45 62.52
CA GLU A 292 125.80 76.91 62.73
C GLU A 292 126.02 77.29 64.22
N VAL A 293 125.32 76.61 65.15
CA VAL A 293 125.38 76.95 66.59
C VAL A 293 126.71 76.55 67.23
N LYS A 294 127.42 75.55 66.69
CA LYS A 294 128.64 74.99 67.31
C LYS A 294 129.93 75.70 66.88
N GLY A 295 129.90 76.53 65.83
CA GLY A 295 131.10 77.17 65.26
C GLY A 295 131.73 78.31 66.08
N LYS A 296 131.12 78.79 67.17
CA LYS A 296 131.41 80.14 67.72
C LYS A 296 132.10 80.20 69.09
N GLN A 297 132.46 79.07 69.72
CA GLN A 297 133.06 79.06 71.08
C GLN A 297 134.32 78.17 71.25
N VAL A 298 134.99 77.77 70.17
CA VAL A 298 136.15 76.85 70.22
C VAL A 298 137.52 77.55 70.35
N VAL A 299 137.60 78.89 70.21
CA VAL A 299 138.87 79.61 69.95
C VAL A 299 139.24 80.65 71.04
N VAL A 300 139.21 80.26 72.32
CA VAL A 300 139.76 81.09 73.42
C VAL A 300 140.62 80.29 74.42
N SER A 301 140.27 79.05 74.77
CA SER A 301 141.03 78.25 75.75
C SER A 301 140.74 76.75 75.64
N GLY A 302 141.69 75.84 75.41
CA GLY A 302 143.06 76.11 74.98
C GLY A 302 144.15 76.19 76.05
N LEU A 303 144.17 75.30 77.06
CA LEU A 303 145.43 74.69 77.55
C LEU A 303 145.23 73.51 78.55
N SER A 304 146.01 72.44 78.35
CA SER A 304 146.72 71.64 79.36
C SER A 304 146.05 71.30 80.72
N LEU A 305 145.36 70.14 80.79
CA LEU A 305 145.24 69.18 81.93
C LEU A 305 144.07 68.21 81.63
N ALA A 306 144.16 66.88 81.64
CA ALA A 306 145.24 65.90 81.45
C ALA A 306 144.63 64.73 80.62
N ARG A 307 145.33 63.81 79.92
CA ARG A 307 146.71 63.30 79.99
C ARG A 307 147.08 62.44 81.21
N GLN A 308 146.10 61.89 81.92
CA GLN A 308 146.33 60.94 83.02
C GLN A 308 145.35 59.74 83.02
N ASP A 309 144.07 59.94 82.68
CA ASP A 309 143.00 58.94 82.91
C ASP A 309 142.97 57.76 81.89
N CYS A 310 144.03 57.57 81.10
CA CYS A 310 144.11 56.50 80.09
C CYS A 310 144.89 55.25 80.53
N GLU A 311 145.45 55.21 81.75
CA GLU A 311 146.35 54.12 82.17
C GLU A 311 145.79 53.20 83.27
N VAL A 312 144.93 53.69 84.18
CA VAL A 312 144.58 52.96 85.43
C VAL A 312 143.54 51.83 85.25
N LEU A 313 142.49 52.02 84.42
CA LEU A 313 141.40 51.04 84.30
C LEU A 313 141.72 49.83 83.38
N LYS A 314 142.99 49.43 83.32
CA LYS A 314 143.41 48.11 82.82
C LYS A 314 143.62 47.08 83.94
N GLU A 315 143.77 47.53 85.19
CA GLU A 315 144.15 46.65 86.31
C GLU A 315 142.94 45.96 86.97
N GLN A 316 141.72 46.47 86.80
CA GLN A 316 140.46 45.83 87.25
C GLN A 316 139.98 44.66 86.34
N LEU A 317 140.92 44.05 85.59
CA LEU A 317 140.68 42.86 84.78
C LEU A 317 141.25 41.58 85.42
N GLU A 318 142.12 41.72 86.42
CA GLU A 318 142.85 40.59 87.03
C GLU A 318 142.30 40.18 88.41
N GLU A 319 141.58 41.08 89.12
CA GLU A 319 140.88 40.74 90.37
C GLU A 319 139.61 39.89 90.12
N GLU A 320 139.69 38.65 90.59
CA GLU A 320 138.60 37.74 90.93
C GLU A 320 137.77 37.04 89.86
N GLN A 321 138.56 36.60 88.88
CA GLN A 321 138.80 35.17 88.61
C GLN A 321 138.35 34.14 89.70
N GLU A 322 138.45 34.37 91.03
CA GLU A 322 137.93 33.47 92.09
C GLU A 322 136.43 33.19 92.01
N SER A 323 135.61 34.12 91.48
CA SER A 323 134.16 33.93 91.29
C SER A 323 133.79 32.63 90.55
N LYS A 324 134.73 32.15 89.72
CA LYS A 324 134.65 30.93 88.90
C LYS A 324 134.49 29.63 89.70
N GLN A 325 134.90 29.58 90.97
CA GLN A 325 134.92 28.32 91.74
C GLN A 325 133.59 28.03 92.46
N GLU A 326 132.82 29.06 92.84
CA GLU A 326 131.53 28.89 93.54
C GLU A 326 130.46 28.22 92.62
N MET A 327 130.41 28.64 91.35
CA MET A 327 129.45 28.15 90.36
C MET A 327 129.53 26.65 90.08
N GLN A 328 130.70 26.03 90.29
CA GLN A 328 130.90 24.59 90.04
C GLN A 328 130.21 23.70 91.10
N ARG A 329 129.72 24.28 92.20
CA ARG A 329 129.03 23.58 93.29
C ARG A 329 127.50 23.47 93.12
N LEU A 330 126.90 24.31 92.26
CA LEU A 330 125.45 24.37 92.03
C LEU A 330 124.94 23.33 91.00
N VAL A 331 125.75 23.02 89.98
CA VAL A 331 125.40 22.10 88.88
C VAL A 331 125.01 20.71 89.38
N SER A 332 125.64 20.24 90.46
CA SER A 332 125.45 18.92 91.06
C SER A 332 124.03 18.65 91.56
N LYS A 333 123.21 19.69 91.80
CA LYS A 333 121.89 19.57 92.45
C LYS A 333 120.72 19.48 91.45
N LEU A 334 120.89 20.00 90.23
CA LEU A 334 119.85 19.99 89.18
C LEU A 334 119.72 18.63 88.48
N ASN A 335 120.81 17.86 88.40
CA ASN A 335 120.82 16.55 87.72
C ASN A 335 119.92 15.47 88.36
N SER A 336 119.53 15.62 89.63
CA SER A 336 118.62 14.68 90.32
C SER A 336 117.13 14.95 90.07
N GLU A 337 116.75 16.12 89.54
CA GLU A 337 115.35 16.48 89.35
C GLU A 337 114.87 16.14 87.93
N VAL A 338 115.76 16.23 86.93
CA VAL A 338 115.49 15.90 85.52
C VAL A 338 115.14 14.41 85.33
N THR A 339 115.71 13.52 86.14
CA THR A 339 115.46 12.06 86.06
C THR A 339 114.08 11.65 86.59
N HIS A 340 113.45 12.45 87.45
CA HIS A 340 112.12 12.14 88.01
C HIS A 340 110.97 12.42 87.03
N TRP A 341 111.14 13.37 86.10
CA TRP A 341 110.08 13.78 85.18
C TRP A 341 109.95 12.91 83.92
N ARG A 342 111.01 12.23 83.48
CA ARG A 342 110.95 11.35 82.28
C ARG A 342 110.04 10.14 82.51
N THR A 343 110.27 9.41 83.60
CA THR A 343 109.53 8.18 83.93
C THR A 343 108.05 8.38 84.23
N LYS A 344 107.58 9.62 84.37
CA LYS A 344 106.16 9.94 84.48
C LYS A 344 105.48 10.12 83.12
N HIS A 345 106.12 10.82 82.18
CA HIS A 345 105.51 11.09 80.86
C HIS A 345 105.45 9.87 79.94
N GLU A 346 106.38 8.92 80.06
CA GLU A 346 106.42 7.71 79.24
C GLU A 346 105.24 6.74 79.53
N ALA A 347 104.56 6.88 80.67
CA ALA A 347 103.39 6.07 81.03
C ALA A 347 102.09 6.59 80.39
N ASP A 348 101.83 7.90 80.49
CA ASP A 348 100.57 8.53 80.06
C ASP A 348 100.37 8.47 78.53
N THR A 349 101.45 8.41 77.75
CA THR A 349 101.39 8.38 76.27
C THR A 349 100.91 7.05 75.67
N VAL A 350 100.92 5.95 76.43
CA VAL A 350 100.59 4.62 75.89
C VAL A 350 99.07 4.37 75.89
N GLN A 351 98.37 4.76 76.96
CA GLN A 351 96.94 4.42 77.11
C GLN A 351 96.00 5.16 76.15
N HIS A 352 96.37 6.37 75.71
CA HIS A 352 95.54 7.15 74.78
C HIS A 352 95.73 6.80 73.29
N ALA A 353 96.65 5.89 72.94
CA ALA A 353 96.84 5.45 71.55
C ALA A 353 95.77 4.43 71.12
N ASP A 354 95.48 3.44 71.97
CA ASP A 354 94.64 2.29 71.62
C ASP A 354 93.15 2.67 71.46
N GLU A 355 92.64 3.59 72.28
CA GLU A 355 91.25 4.09 72.19
C GLU A 355 90.98 4.82 70.86
N LEU A 356 92.02 5.42 70.28
CA LEU A 356 91.96 6.23 69.05
C LEU A 356 92.01 5.35 67.79
N GLU A 357 92.71 4.21 67.84
CA GLU A 357 92.64 3.18 66.80
C GLU A 357 91.26 2.52 66.72
N GLU A 358 90.64 2.19 67.86
CA GLU A 358 89.40 1.41 67.89
C GLU A 358 88.19 2.21 67.39
N THR A 359 88.12 3.50 67.73
CA THR A 359 87.11 4.43 67.21
C THR A 359 87.25 4.66 65.70
N ARG A 360 88.48 4.76 65.19
CA ARG A 360 88.76 4.88 63.74
C ARG A 360 88.27 3.67 62.94
N LYS A 361 88.45 2.45 63.46
CA LYS A 361 87.96 1.21 62.82
C LYS A 361 86.42 1.16 62.77
N LYS A 362 85.75 1.59 63.84
CA LYS A 362 84.27 1.68 63.91
C LYS A 362 83.67 2.72 62.95
N LEU A 363 84.38 3.81 62.67
CA LEU A 363 83.97 4.80 61.67
C LEU A 363 84.18 4.31 60.23
N ALA A 364 85.27 3.60 59.95
CA ALA A 364 85.54 3.04 58.61
C ALA A 364 84.47 2.01 58.19
N ALA A 365 84.05 1.12 59.09
CA ALA A 365 82.99 0.15 58.80
C ALA A 365 81.65 0.83 58.43
N ARG A 366 81.26 1.86 59.19
CA ARG A 366 80.04 2.64 58.92
C ARG A 366 80.07 3.44 57.62
N LEU A 367 81.26 3.83 57.15
CA LEU A 367 81.42 4.48 55.86
C LEU A 367 81.14 3.47 54.73
N GLN A 368 81.73 2.28 54.80
CA GLN A 368 81.50 1.21 53.82
C GLN A 368 80.03 0.75 53.79
N GLU A 369 79.38 0.56 54.95
CA GLU A 369 77.95 0.25 55.03
C GLU A 369 77.06 1.30 54.35
N ALA A 370 77.45 2.58 54.42
CA ALA A 370 76.74 3.68 53.75
C ALA A 370 77.01 3.73 52.24
N GLU A 371 78.25 3.46 51.81
CA GLU A 371 78.63 3.39 50.40
C GLU A 371 77.92 2.23 49.68
N GLU A 372 77.89 1.03 50.27
CA GLU A 372 77.15 -0.12 49.73
C GLU A 372 75.63 0.14 49.64
N ALA A 373 75.06 0.90 50.58
CA ALA A 373 73.66 1.30 50.54
C ALA A 373 73.37 2.34 49.43
N VAL A 374 74.32 3.23 49.13
CA VAL A 374 74.23 4.18 48.01
C VAL A 374 74.32 3.44 46.67
N GLU A 375 75.25 2.49 46.51
CA GLU A 375 75.31 1.68 45.27
C GLU A 375 74.04 0.85 45.06
N ALA A 376 73.49 0.23 46.10
CA ALA A 376 72.25 -0.55 46.04
C ALA A 376 71.02 0.29 45.66
N THR A 377 70.97 1.57 46.08
CA THR A 377 69.89 2.50 45.69
C THR A 377 70.09 3.05 44.28
N GLN A 378 71.31 3.41 43.91
CA GLN A 378 71.67 3.82 42.54
C GLN A 378 71.33 2.73 41.51
N ALA A 379 71.62 1.46 41.83
CA ALA A 379 71.25 0.32 41.00
C ALA A 379 69.73 0.21 40.80
N LYS A 380 68.94 0.36 41.87
CA LYS A 380 67.47 0.39 41.79
C LYS A 380 66.95 1.52 40.91
N CYS A 381 67.45 2.75 41.09
CA CYS A 381 67.11 3.89 40.23
C CYS A 381 67.36 3.57 38.76
N SER A 382 68.54 3.06 38.40
CA SER A 382 68.87 2.70 37.02
C SER A 382 67.95 1.63 36.41
N SER A 383 67.40 0.72 37.22
CA SER A 383 66.43 -0.29 36.76
C SER A 383 65.02 0.30 36.56
N LEU A 384 64.62 1.24 37.41
CA LEU A 384 63.36 1.97 37.27
C LEU A 384 63.39 2.91 36.05
N GLU A 385 64.53 3.54 35.77
CA GLU A 385 64.78 4.35 34.57
C GLU A 385 64.53 3.54 33.29
N LYS A 386 65.10 2.32 33.21
CA LYS A 386 64.91 1.39 32.08
C LYS A 386 63.48 0.90 31.95
N ASN A 387 62.81 0.59 33.07
CA ASN A 387 61.40 0.22 33.06
C ASN A 387 60.50 1.38 32.61
N LYS A 388 60.80 2.61 33.03
CA LYS A 388 60.12 3.83 32.55
C LYS A 388 60.29 4.02 31.04
N GLN A 389 61.51 3.89 30.52
CA GLN A 389 61.78 3.99 29.08
C GLN A 389 61.03 2.91 28.28
N ARG A 390 61.00 1.66 28.76
CA ARG A 390 60.23 0.59 28.12
C ARG A 390 58.72 0.88 28.11
N LEU A 391 58.15 1.24 29.26
CA LEU A 391 56.72 1.58 29.37
C LEU A 391 56.35 2.80 28.53
N GLN A 392 57.26 3.78 28.39
CA GLN A 392 57.04 4.92 27.52
C GLN A 392 57.01 4.52 26.04
N GLY A 393 57.92 3.64 25.58
CA GLY A 393 57.86 3.07 24.24
C GLY A 393 56.58 2.26 23.98
N GLU A 394 56.14 1.45 24.95
CA GLU A 394 54.87 0.70 24.87
C GLU A 394 53.65 1.64 24.75
N VAL A 395 53.67 2.80 25.41
CA VAL A 395 52.64 3.85 25.25
C VAL A 395 52.72 4.53 23.89
N GLU A 396 53.92 4.86 23.41
CA GLU A 396 54.12 5.48 22.10
C GLU A 396 53.65 4.55 20.95
N GLU A 397 53.94 3.24 21.01
CA GLU A 397 53.41 2.25 20.06
C GLU A 397 51.87 2.14 20.11
N LEU A 398 51.27 2.09 21.31
CA LEU A 398 49.81 2.04 21.49
C LEU A 398 49.12 3.31 20.99
N CYS A 399 49.73 4.49 21.14
CA CYS A 399 49.24 5.73 20.54
C CYS A 399 49.24 5.66 19.01
N MET A 400 50.33 5.18 18.39
CA MET A 400 50.41 5.00 16.94
C MET A 400 49.36 4.00 16.41
N ASP A 401 49.07 2.91 17.13
CA ASP A 401 48.05 1.94 16.75
C ASP A 401 46.61 2.48 16.95
N LEU A 402 46.38 3.31 17.96
CA LEU A 402 45.11 4.03 18.14
C LEU A 402 44.87 5.04 17.00
N GLU A 403 45.90 5.76 16.56
CA GLU A 403 45.82 6.66 15.40
C GLU A 403 45.52 5.90 14.10
N LYS A 404 46.20 4.77 13.86
CA LYS A 404 45.91 3.88 12.72
C LYS A 404 44.46 3.40 12.77
N ALA A 405 43.99 2.88 13.91
CA ALA A 405 42.62 2.41 14.09
C ALA A 405 41.58 3.51 13.86
N SER A 406 41.83 4.72 14.38
CA SER A 406 41.00 5.91 14.16
C SER A 406 40.94 6.29 12.67
N SER A 407 42.07 6.27 11.96
CA SER A 407 42.12 6.57 10.51
C SER A 407 41.36 5.53 9.69
N CYS A 408 41.47 4.24 10.04
CA CYS A 408 40.69 3.16 9.44
C CYS A 408 39.18 3.32 9.72
N GLY A 409 38.79 3.70 10.93
CA GLY A 409 37.41 4.03 11.28
C GLY A 409 36.85 5.15 10.40
N GLN A 410 37.56 6.29 10.28
CA GLN A 410 37.15 7.39 9.41
C GLN A 410 37.09 7.01 7.92
N ALA A 411 37.95 6.09 7.46
CA ALA A 411 37.93 5.60 6.08
C ALA A 411 36.74 4.65 5.81
N LEU A 412 36.35 3.84 6.78
CA LEU A 412 35.15 3.00 6.72
C LEU A 412 33.87 3.84 6.80
N ASP A 413 33.81 4.81 7.71
CA ASP A 413 32.67 5.71 7.89
C ASP A 413 32.40 6.54 6.62
N LYS A 414 33.45 7.03 5.95
CA LYS A 414 33.34 7.66 4.61
C LYS A 414 32.81 6.71 3.54
N LYS A 415 33.20 5.43 3.54
CA LYS A 415 32.67 4.42 2.61
C LYS A 415 31.21 4.08 2.91
N GLN A 416 30.83 3.98 4.19
CA GLN A 416 29.46 3.77 4.62
C GLN A 416 28.55 4.88 4.10
N ARG A 417 28.89 6.16 4.33
CA ARG A 417 28.09 7.30 3.83
C ARG A 417 27.94 7.32 2.29
N VAL A 418 28.96 6.87 1.55
CA VAL A 418 28.88 6.73 0.09
C VAL A 418 27.94 5.59 -0.33
N LEU A 419 27.99 4.44 0.35
CA LEU A 419 27.07 3.33 0.11
C LEU A 419 25.63 3.67 0.52
N GLU A 420 25.43 4.33 1.66
CA GLU A 420 24.14 4.83 2.12
C GLU A 420 23.54 5.82 1.12
N LYS A 421 24.35 6.75 0.58
CA LYS A 421 23.90 7.63 -0.50
C LYS A 421 23.48 6.82 -1.73
N GLN A 422 24.33 5.92 -2.23
CA GLN A 422 23.99 5.10 -3.40
C GLN A 422 22.71 4.28 -3.20
N LEU A 423 22.49 3.77 -1.98
CA LEU A 423 21.29 3.02 -1.62
C LEU A 423 20.06 3.93 -1.52
N GLY A 424 20.23 5.20 -1.13
CA GLY A 424 19.22 6.26 -1.26
C GLY A 424 18.90 6.59 -2.72
N ASP A 425 19.92 6.87 -3.54
CA ASP A 425 19.80 7.16 -4.98
C ASP A 425 19.05 6.01 -5.70
N TRP A 426 19.34 4.74 -5.36
CA TRP A 426 18.62 3.58 -5.88
C TRP A 426 17.19 3.41 -5.34
N LYS A 427 16.91 3.76 -4.08
CA LYS A 427 15.54 3.74 -3.52
C LYS A 427 14.65 4.75 -4.22
N GLN A 428 15.10 6.00 -4.32
CA GLN A 428 14.39 7.05 -5.05
C GLN A 428 14.09 6.58 -6.49
N LYS A 429 15.05 5.97 -7.17
CA LYS A 429 14.86 5.46 -8.53
C LYS A 429 13.86 4.30 -8.64
N CYS A 430 13.74 3.47 -7.61
CA CYS A 430 12.68 2.46 -7.53
C CYS A 430 11.31 3.10 -7.25
N GLU A 431 11.24 4.13 -6.42
CA GLU A 431 10.01 4.90 -6.12
C GLU A 431 9.52 5.66 -7.36
N GLU A 432 10.42 6.28 -8.13
CA GLU A 432 10.16 6.89 -9.44
C GLU A 432 9.58 5.87 -10.44
N LEU A 433 10.21 4.69 -10.59
CA LEU A 433 9.72 3.62 -11.48
C LEU A 433 8.37 3.04 -11.04
N VAL A 434 8.08 2.99 -9.74
CA VAL A 434 6.76 2.59 -9.23
C VAL A 434 5.71 3.64 -9.61
N ALA A 435 6.00 4.93 -9.44
CA ALA A 435 5.10 6.01 -9.83
C ALA A 435 4.83 6.04 -11.35
N GLU A 436 5.85 5.79 -12.18
CA GLU A 436 5.69 5.65 -13.64
C GLU A 436 4.77 4.46 -13.99
N VAL A 437 4.93 3.30 -13.33
CA VAL A 437 4.08 2.13 -13.54
C VAL A 437 2.64 2.36 -13.07
N GLU A 438 2.43 3.04 -11.95
CA GLU A 438 1.08 3.42 -11.48
C GLU A 438 0.41 4.43 -12.44
N GLY A 439 1.18 5.38 -12.99
CA GLY A 439 0.75 6.28 -14.06
C GLY A 439 0.29 5.50 -15.31
N CYS A 440 1.15 4.63 -15.85
CA CYS A 440 0.84 3.79 -17.01
C CYS A 440 -0.40 2.91 -16.77
N GLN A 441 -0.60 2.38 -15.56
CA GLN A 441 -1.79 1.62 -15.20
C GLN A 441 -3.05 2.49 -15.13
N LYS A 442 -2.94 3.73 -14.64
CA LYS A 442 -4.05 4.69 -14.58
C LYS A 442 -4.49 5.11 -15.99
N GLU A 443 -3.54 5.42 -16.86
CA GLU A 443 -3.78 5.72 -18.28
C GLU A 443 -4.39 4.53 -19.02
N SER A 444 -3.88 3.32 -18.80
CA SER A 444 -4.46 2.08 -19.37
C SER A 444 -5.92 1.89 -18.94
N ARG A 445 -6.26 2.10 -17.65
CA ARG A 445 -7.64 2.05 -17.16
C ARG A 445 -8.51 3.16 -17.77
N GLN A 446 -7.97 4.36 -17.97
CA GLN A 446 -8.67 5.45 -18.64
C GLN A 446 -8.98 5.10 -20.10
N HIS A 447 -8.00 4.60 -20.86
CA HIS A 447 -8.20 4.19 -22.26
C HIS A 447 -9.17 3.02 -22.40
N VAL A 448 -9.22 2.08 -21.45
CA VAL A 448 -10.27 1.05 -21.40
C VAL A 448 -11.67 1.67 -21.21
N GLY A 449 -11.79 2.69 -20.35
CA GLY A 449 -13.04 3.44 -20.17
C GLY A 449 -13.44 4.29 -21.38
N GLU A 450 -12.48 4.90 -22.06
CA GLU A 450 -12.69 5.64 -23.32
C GLU A 450 -13.11 4.70 -24.45
N LEU A 451 -12.46 3.54 -24.58
CA LEU A 451 -12.80 2.50 -25.56
C LEU A 451 -14.18 1.89 -25.28
N PHE A 452 -14.60 1.75 -24.02
CA PHE A 452 -15.96 1.36 -23.68
C PHE A 452 -16.99 2.41 -24.13
N LYS A 453 -16.78 3.70 -23.83
CA LYS A 453 -17.63 4.79 -24.32
C LYS A 453 -17.71 4.82 -25.85
N LEU A 454 -16.57 4.61 -26.54
CA LEU A 454 -16.51 4.59 -27.99
C LEU A 454 -17.30 3.41 -28.60
N LYS A 455 -17.36 2.26 -27.89
CA LYS A 455 -18.21 1.14 -28.27
C LYS A 455 -19.69 1.47 -28.12
N THR A 456 -20.11 2.01 -26.98
CA THR A 456 -21.51 2.42 -26.77
C THR A 456 -21.95 3.40 -27.86
N VAL A 457 -21.18 4.46 -28.12
CA VAL A 457 -21.50 5.42 -29.20
C VAL A 457 -21.52 4.77 -30.59
N HIS A 458 -20.73 3.72 -30.83
CA HIS A 458 -20.76 2.96 -32.08
C HIS A 458 -22.00 2.04 -32.16
N GLU A 459 -22.39 1.42 -31.06
CA GLU A 459 -23.61 0.60 -30.93
C GLU A 459 -24.86 1.48 -31.12
N ASP A 460 -24.94 2.64 -30.44
CA ASP A 460 -25.97 3.66 -30.63
C ASP A 460 -26.06 4.11 -32.11
N SER A 461 -24.90 4.32 -32.76
CA SER A 461 -24.82 4.71 -34.18
C SER A 461 -25.28 3.60 -35.13
N LEU A 462 -25.10 2.33 -34.76
CA LEU A 462 -25.60 1.19 -35.52
C LEU A 462 -27.12 1.06 -35.37
N GLU A 463 -27.67 1.24 -34.16
CA GLU A 463 -29.12 1.24 -33.93
C GLU A 463 -29.83 2.37 -34.70
N GLN A 464 -29.25 3.58 -34.68
CA GLN A 464 -29.73 4.71 -35.49
C GLN A 464 -29.68 4.40 -37.00
N LEU A 465 -28.59 3.77 -37.48
CA LEU A 465 -28.44 3.39 -38.88
C LEU A 465 -29.44 2.29 -39.28
N GLU A 466 -29.78 1.37 -38.38
CA GLU A 466 -30.87 0.42 -38.58
C GLU A 466 -32.26 1.06 -38.54
N ALA A 467 -32.51 2.03 -37.66
CA ALA A 467 -33.75 2.80 -37.63
C ALA A 467 -33.96 3.54 -38.97
N LEU A 468 -32.95 4.26 -39.45
CA LEU A 468 -32.97 4.91 -40.77
C LEU A 468 -33.15 3.91 -41.92
N ARG A 469 -32.64 2.67 -41.82
CA ARG A 469 -32.93 1.61 -42.81
C ARG A 469 -34.38 1.13 -42.76
N ARG A 470 -34.97 1.00 -41.57
CA ARG A 470 -36.40 0.64 -41.39
C ARG A 470 -37.30 1.73 -41.98
N GLU A 471 -37.02 3.00 -41.67
CA GLU A 471 -37.72 4.16 -42.22
C GLU A 471 -37.58 4.24 -43.74
N ASN A 472 -36.35 4.13 -44.28
CA ASN A 472 -36.13 4.17 -45.73
C ASN A 472 -36.86 3.03 -46.46
N LYS A 473 -36.94 1.84 -45.86
CA LYS A 473 -37.76 0.74 -46.38
C LYS A 473 -39.26 1.03 -46.32
N ALA A 474 -39.75 1.60 -45.22
CA ALA A 474 -41.16 2.01 -45.10
C ALA A 474 -41.53 3.09 -46.14
N TYR A 475 -40.66 4.08 -46.38
CA TYR A 475 -40.86 5.08 -47.44
C TYR A 475 -40.77 4.47 -48.85
N GLN A 476 -39.95 3.43 -49.08
CA GLN A 476 -39.95 2.69 -50.35
C GLN A 476 -41.26 1.90 -50.57
N GLU A 477 -41.81 1.33 -49.49
CA GLU A 477 -43.11 0.63 -49.51
C GLU A 477 -44.26 1.62 -49.74
N GLU A 478 -44.26 2.78 -49.07
CA GLU A 478 -45.22 3.87 -49.29
C GLU A 478 -45.14 4.44 -50.72
N ILE A 479 -43.94 4.60 -51.28
CA ILE A 479 -43.74 5.02 -52.67
C ILE A 479 -44.27 3.97 -53.66
N ALA A 480 -44.12 2.68 -53.35
CA ALA A 480 -44.69 1.60 -54.17
C ALA A 480 -46.23 1.62 -54.12
N ASP A 481 -46.81 1.65 -52.92
CA ASP A 481 -48.26 1.72 -52.71
C ASP A 481 -48.89 2.95 -53.39
N LEU A 482 -48.23 4.12 -53.34
CA LEU A 482 -48.68 5.33 -54.04
C LEU A 482 -48.53 5.22 -55.56
N THR A 483 -47.50 4.51 -56.05
CA THR A 483 -47.32 4.25 -57.49
C THR A 483 -48.38 3.32 -58.03
N ASP A 484 -48.75 2.27 -57.29
CA ASP A 484 -49.82 1.34 -57.67
C ASP A 484 -51.20 2.01 -57.54
N GLN A 485 -51.44 2.85 -56.54
CA GLN A 485 -52.65 3.69 -56.47
C GLN A 485 -52.77 4.66 -57.65
N LEU A 486 -51.66 5.23 -58.14
CA LEU A 486 -51.66 6.04 -59.37
C LEU A 486 -51.90 5.20 -60.63
N SER A 487 -51.40 3.97 -60.66
CA SER A 487 -51.64 2.99 -61.74
C SER A 487 -53.12 2.61 -61.82
N ASP A 488 -53.73 2.25 -60.69
CA ASP A 488 -55.16 1.91 -60.61
C ASP A 488 -56.07 3.12 -60.80
N GLY A 489 -55.68 4.30 -60.30
CA GLY A 489 -56.32 5.56 -60.64
C GLY A 489 -56.30 5.84 -62.14
N GLY A 490 -55.18 5.54 -62.83
CA GLY A 490 -55.07 5.61 -64.28
C GLY A 490 -56.01 4.66 -65.02
N LYS A 491 -56.14 3.41 -64.55
CA LYS A 491 -57.10 2.43 -65.08
C LYS A 491 -58.54 2.91 -64.89
N SER A 492 -58.89 3.34 -63.68
CA SER A 492 -60.21 3.87 -63.33
C SER A 492 -60.59 5.09 -64.17
N VAL A 493 -59.67 6.04 -64.37
CA VAL A 493 -59.88 7.19 -65.28
C VAL A 493 -60.10 6.75 -66.73
N HIS A 494 -59.38 5.73 -67.21
CA HIS A 494 -59.57 5.22 -68.57
C HIS A 494 -60.91 4.48 -68.74
N GLU A 495 -61.34 3.71 -67.74
CA GLU A 495 -62.66 3.08 -67.70
C GLU A 495 -63.79 4.11 -67.62
N LEU A 496 -63.64 5.15 -66.81
CA LEU A 496 -64.58 6.28 -66.74
C LEU A 496 -64.63 7.07 -68.06
N GLN A 497 -63.51 7.25 -68.76
CA GLN A 497 -63.49 7.84 -70.11
C GLN A 497 -64.21 6.95 -71.13
N LYS A 498 -64.07 5.63 -71.03
CA LYS A 498 -64.74 4.65 -71.91
C LYS A 498 -66.25 4.60 -71.64
N ALA A 499 -66.66 4.61 -70.37
CA ALA A 499 -68.05 4.70 -69.95
C ALA A 499 -68.67 6.04 -70.37
N LYS A 500 -67.96 7.15 -70.18
CA LYS A 500 -68.38 8.48 -70.65
C LYS A 500 -68.64 8.48 -72.15
N LYS A 501 -67.71 7.97 -72.98
CA LYS A 501 -67.90 7.89 -74.44
C LYS A 501 -69.11 7.04 -74.84
N LYS A 502 -69.37 5.94 -74.11
CA LYS A 502 -70.57 5.11 -74.34
C LYS A 502 -71.85 5.89 -74.05
N ILE A 503 -71.88 6.65 -72.96
CA ILE A 503 -73.03 7.52 -72.60
C ILE A 503 -73.17 8.70 -73.58
N GLU A 504 -72.07 9.26 -74.10
CA GLU A 504 -72.11 10.28 -75.15
C GLU A 504 -72.73 9.72 -76.45
N MET A 505 -72.35 8.50 -76.86
CA MET A 505 -72.98 7.81 -78.00
C MET A 505 -74.46 7.46 -77.75
N GLU A 506 -74.80 6.89 -76.59
CA GLU A 506 -76.20 6.58 -76.22
C GLU A 506 -77.07 7.85 -76.21
N LYS A 507 -76.50 8.99 -75.81
CA LYS A 507 -77.17 10.29 -75.86
C LYS A 507 -77.34 10.82 -77.29
N GLU A 508 -76.39 10.60 -78.19
CA GLU A 508 -76.51 10.94 -79.61
C GLU A 508 -77.55 10.05 -80.33
N GLU A 509 -77.56 8.75 -80.05
CA GLU A 509 -78.57 7.80 -80.56
C GLU A 509 -79.99 8.14 -80.07
N LEU A 510 -80.15 8.46 -78.78
CA LEU A 510 -81.44 8.89 -78.22
C LEU A 510 -81.88 10.27 -78.75
N GLN A 511 -80.95 11.17 -79.05
CA GLN A 511 -81.29 12.47 -79.64
C GLN A 511 -81.75 12.31 -81.10
N ALA A 512 -81.10 11.46 -81.90
CA ALA A 512 -81.55 11.14 -83.25
C ALA A 512 -82.94 10.47 -83.25
N SER A 513 -83.18 9.53 -82.32
CA SER A 513 -84.50 8.91 -82.15
C SER A 513 -85.59 9.91 -81.72
N LEU A 514 -85.24 10.93 -80.92
CA LEU A 514 -86.15 12.02 -80.58
C LEU A 514 -86.48 12.86 -81.82
N GLU A 515 -85.47 13.31 -82.56
CA GLU A 515 -85.62 14.11 -83.79
C GLU A 515 -86.47 13.38 -84.86
N GLU A 516 -86.30 12.06 -85.03
CA GLU A 516 -87.19 11.23 -85.87
C GLU A 516 -88.64 11.18 -85.34
N SER A 517 -88.84 11.11 -84.02
CA SER A 517 -90.17 11.07 -83.41
C SER A 517 -90.90 12.42 -83.46
N GLU A 518 -90.18 13.53 -83.39
CA GLU A 518 -90.70 14.89 -83.56
C GLU A 518 -91.12 15.12 -85.02
N ALA A 519 -90.31 14.69 -85.99
CA ALA A 519 -90.68 14.71 -87.41
C ALA A 519 -91.91 13.82 -87.71
N ALA A 520 -92.05 12.68 -87.03
CA ALA A 520 -93.26 11.85 -87.13
C ALA A 520 -94.50 12.53 -86.52
N LEU A 521 -94.34 13.32 -85.45
CA LEU A 521 -95.42 14.06 -84.82
C LEU A 521 -95.98 15.16 -85.74
N GLU A 522 -95.13 15.95 -86.42
CA GLU A 522 -95.60 16.95 -87.41
C GLU A 522 -96.44 16.31 -88.53
N VAL A 523 -96.09 15.09 -88.95
CA VAL A 523 -96.82 14.31 -89.95
C VAL A 523 -98.17 13.77 -89.43
N GLU A 524 -98.33 13.55 -88.12
CA GLU A 524 -99.63 13.21 -87.52
C GLU A 524 -100.47 14.45 -87.21
N GLU A 525 -99.91 15.56 -86.74
CA GLU A 525 -100.65 16.81 -86.51
C GLU A 525 -101.30 17.35 -87.80
N THR A 526 -100.58 17.27 -88.92
CA THR A 526 -101.11 17.61 -90.25
C THR A 526 -102.20 16.66 -90.74
N LYS A 527 -102.24 15.40 -90.28
CA LYS A 527 -103.37 14.47 -90.50
C LYS A 527 -104.55 14.78 -89.58
N VAL A 528 -104.31 15.11 -88.31
CA VAL A 528 -105.36 15.44 -87.33
C VAL A 528 -106.15 16.67 -87.79
N LEU A 529 -105.49 17.71 -88.30
CA LEU A 529 -106.16 18.89 -88.88
C LEU A 529 -107.09 18.54 -90.07
N ARG A 530 -106.73 17.52 -90.85
CA ARG A 530 -107.56 17.00 -91.96
C ARG A 530 -108.75 16.19 -91.45
N LEU A 531 -108.52 15.29 -90.49
CA LEU A 531 -109.56 14.46 -89.88
C LEU A 531 -110.58 15.28 -89.08
N GLN A 532 -110.19 16.43 -88.49
CA GLN A 532 -111.13 17.33 -87.81
C GLN A 532 -112.16 17.95 -88.76
N LEU A 533 -111.79 18.23 -90.02
CA LEU A 533 -112.72 18.69 -91.06
C LEU A 533 -113.72 17.60 -91.48
N GLU A 534 -113.26 16.37 -91.59
CA GLU A 534 -114.09 15.21 -91.97
C GLU A 534 -115.04 14.79 -90.81
N LEU A 535 -114.56 14.82 -89.57
CA LEU A 535 -115.35 14.56 -88.35
C LEU A 535 -116.50 15.58 -88.16
N SER A 536 -116.34 16.80 -88.67
CA SER A 536 -117.40 17.83 -88.65
C SER A 536 -118.59 17.49 -89.55
N GLN A 537 -118.43 16.61 -90.53
CA GLN A 537 -119.51 16.21 -91.45
C GLN A 537 -120.20 14.92 -90.96
N ALA A 538 -119.43 13.93 -90.51
CA ALA A 538 -119.96 12.64 -90.07
C ALA A 538 -120.87 12.69 -88.83
N LYS A 539 -120.74 13.71 -87.97
CA LYS A 539 -121.54 13.82 -86.73
C LYS A 539 -123.05 13.95 -86.98
N GLY A 540 -123.48 14.55 -88.09
CA GLY A 540 -124.90 14.74 -88.41
C GLY A 540 -125.64 13.46 -88.80
N GLU A 541 -124.94 12.38 -89.15
CA GLU A 541 -125.55 11.14 -89.68
C GLU A 541 -125.69 10.03 -88.62
N LEU A 542 -125.05 10.17 -87.45
CA LEU A 542 -124.99 9.12 -86.43
C LEU A 542 -126.09 9.23 -85.36
N GLU A 543 -126.60 10.42 -85.07
CA GLU A 543 -127.60 10.63 -84.02
C GLU A 543 -128.93 9.88 -84.28
N HIS A 544 -129.29 9.67 -85.55
CA HIS A 544 -130.50 8.95 -85.95
C HIS A 544 -130.40 7.41 -85.78
N ARG A 545 -129.19 6.84 -85.63
CA ARG A 545 -128.99 5.37 -85.59
C ARG A 545 -128.89 4.76 -84.19
N LEU A 546 -128.79 5.58 -83.14
CA LEU A 546 -128.57 5.08 -81.78
C LEU A 546 -129.83 4.45 -81.15
N GLN A 547 -131.01 4.99 -81.49
CA GLN A 547 -132.27 4.68 -80.79
C GLN A 547 -132.85 3.28 -81.11
N GLU A 548 -132.38 2.60 -82.16
CA GLU A 548 -132.84 1.26 -82.55
C GLU A 548 -132.10 0.11 -81.84
N LYS A 549 -131.07 0.40 -81.02
CA LYS A 549 -130.16 -0.64 -80.47
C LYS A 549 -130.33 -0.98 -78.99
N GLU A 550 -131.19 -0.29 -78.26
CA GLU A 550 -131.29 -0.47 -76.80
C GLU A 550 -132.13 -1.69 -76.39
N GLU A 551 -133.17 -2.03 -77.17
CA GLU A 551 -134.17 -3.08 -76.84
C GLU A 551 -133.62 -4.52 -76.88
N GLU A 552 -132.55 -4.80 -77.62
CA GLU A 552 -131.98 -6.16 -77.73
C GLU A 552 -131.27 -6.63 -76.44
N THR A 553 -130.91 -5.72 -75.54
CA THR A 553 -129.97 -5.99 -74.44
C THR A 553 -130.57 -6.76 -73.27
N GLU A 554 -131.90 -6.74 -73.08
CA GLU A 554 -132.52 -7.21 -71.84
C GLU A 554 -132.65 -8.75 -71.74
N ALA A 555 -132.62 -9.46 -72.87
CA ALA A 555 -132.75 -10.92 -72.90
C ALA A 555 -131.56 -11.67 -72.27
N ALA A 556 -130.34 -11.12 -72.34
CA ALA A 556 -129.11 -11.84 -71.98
C ALA A 556 -128.96 -12.12 -70.47
N ARG A 557 -129.51 -11.25 -69.61
CA ARG A 557 -129.28 -11.28 -68.14
C ARG A 557 -129.60 -12.62 -67.46
N LYS A 558 -130.58 -13.38 -67.97
CA LYS A 558 -131.08 -14.60 -67.31
C LYS A 558 -130.16 -15.83 -67.46
N SER A 559 -129.13 -15.77 -68.31
CA SER A 559 -128.19 -16.89 -68.50
C SER A 559 -127.10 -16.98 -67.41
N HIS A 560 -126.54 -15.83 -67.02
CA HIS A 560 -125.30 -15.78 -66.23
C HIS A 560 -125.42 -16.23 -64.77
N GLN A 561 -126.63 -16.24 -64.19
CA GLN A 561 -126.84 -16.56 -62.76
C GLN A 561 -126.28 -17.93 -62.35
N ARG A 562 -126.35 -18.93 -63.25
CA ARG A 562 -125.94 -20.32 -62.95
C ARG A 562 -124.43 -20.56 -62.95
N ALA A 563 -123.63 -19.61 -63.45
CA ALA A 563 -122.16 -19.75 -63.47
C ALA A 563 -121.52 -19.36 -62.13
N LEU A 564 -122.16 -18.47 -61.37
CA LEU A 564 -121.61 -17.90 -60.12
C LEU A 564 -121.49 -18.94 -59.00
N GLU A 565 -122.46 -19.84 -58.88
CA GLU A 565 -122.52 -20.86 -57.82
C GLU A 565 -121.35 -21.85 -57.89
N SER A 566 -120.78 -22.09 -59.09
CA SER A 566 -119.61 -22.96 -59.26
C SER A 566 -118.28 -22.29 -58.90
N LEU A 567 -118.17 -20.96 -58.99
CA LEU A 567 -116.94 -20.22 -58.67
C LEU A 567 -116.76 -20.03 -57.16
N GLN A 568 -117.87 -19.95 -56.42
CA GLN A 568 -117.86 -19.76 -54.96
C GLN A 568 -117.06 -20.86 -54.24
N ALA A 569 -117.19 -22.13 -54.67
CA ALA A 569 -116.52 -23.27 -54.05
C ALA A 569 -114.98 -23.26 -54.22
N SER A 570 -114.46 -22.67 -55.29
CA SER A 570 -113.01 -22.54 -55.51
C SER A 570 -112.39 -21.48 -54.61
N LEU A 571 -113.12 -20.40 -54.32
CA LEU A 571 -112.65 -19.26 -53.52
C LEU A 571 -112.38 -19.66 -52.06
N ASP A 572 -113.24 -20.49 -51.46
CA ASP A 572 -113.12 -20.94 -50.06
C ASP A 572 -111.88 -21.81 -49.78
N VAL A 573 -111.32 -22.45 -50.82
CA VAL A 573 -110.05 -23.20 -50.72
C VAL A 573 -108.87 -22.23 -50.73
N GLU A 574 -108.89 -21.25 -51.62
CA GLU A 574 -107.79 -20.28 -51.77
C GLU A 574 -107.66 -19.37 -50.54
N VAL A 575 -108.79 -18.96 -49.94
CA VAL A 575 -108.82 -18.18 -48.68
C VAL A 575 -108.10 -18.89 -47.54
N LYS A 576 -108.23 -20.22 -47.42
CA LYS A 576 -107.54 -21.00 -46.38
C LYS A 576 -106.02 -21.00 -46.59
N GLY A 577 -105.57 -21.23 -47.82
CA GLY A 577 -104.14 -21.18 -48.16
C GLY A 577 -103.51 -19.80 -47.88
N ARG A 578 -104.22 -18.71 -48.20
CA ARG A 578 -103.77 -17.34 -47.88
C ARG A 578 -103.63 -17.10 -46.37
N VAL A 579 -104.54 -17.65 -45.55
CA VAL A 579 -104.49 -17.52 -44.07
C VAL A 579 -103.30 -18.28 -43.47
N GLU A 580 -102.95 -19.44 -44.01
CA GLU A 580 -101.81 -20.23 -43.52
C GLU A 580 -100.46 -19.62 -43.93
N GLY A 581 -100.32 -19.18 -45.19
CA GLY A 581 -99.16 -18.41 -45.65
C GLY A 581 -98.97 -17.11 -44.85
N GLY A 582 -100.06 -16.41 -44.52
CA GLY A 582 -100.03 -15.20 -43.69
C GLY A 582 -99.56 -15.44 -42.24
N LYS A 583 -99.83 -16.63 -41.66
CA LYS A 583 -99.28 -17.02 -40.34
C LYS A 583 -97.78 -17.31 -40.42
N LEU A 584 -97.35 -18.05 -41.45
CA LEU A 584 -95.95 -18.41 -41.63
C LEU A 584 -95.09 -17.14 -41.85
N ARG A 585 -95.56 -16.23 -42.72
CA ARG A 585 -94.93 -14.93 -42.96
C ARG A 585 -94.78 -14.12 -41.67
N LYS A 586 -95.84 -13.96 -40.87
CA LYS A 586 -95.78 -13.22 -39.61
C LYS A 586 -94.82 -13.81 -38.59
N LYS A 587 -94.62 -15.14 -38.60
CA LYS A 587 -93.59 -15.77 -37.77
C LYS A 587 -92.19 -15.41 -38.27
N LEU A 588 -91.94 -15.49 -39.57
CA LEU A 588 -90.64 -15.10 -40.14
C LEU A 588 -90.34 -13.61 -39.95
N GLU A 589 -91.35 -12.73 -40.04
CA GLU A 589 -91.21 -11.29 -39.72
C GLU A 589 -90.83 -11.05 -38.25
N ALA A 590 -91.34 -11.86 -37.32
CA ALA A 590 -90.95 -11.80 -35.91
C ALA A 590 -89.57 -12.41 -35.63
N ASP A 591 -89.29 -13.60 -36.19
CA ASP A 591 -88.00 -14.28 -36.09
C ASP A 591 -86.87 -13.39 -36.67
N ILE A 592 -87.13 -12.62 -37.74
CA ILE A 592 -86.21 -11.60 -38.28
C ILE A 592 -86.03 -10.43 -37.30
N GLY A 593 -87.12 -9.85 -36.77
CA GLY A 593 -87.03 -8.72 -35.84
C GLY A 593 -86.28 -9.05 -34.53
N GLU A 594 -86.36 -10.29 -34.04
CA GLU A 594 -85.55 -10.74 -32.89
C GLU A 594 -84.06 -10.87 -33.25
N LEU A 595 -83.72 -11.31 -34.46
CA LEU A 595 -82.34 -11.37 -34.95
C LEU A 595 -81.75 -9.98 -35.20
N GLU A 596 -82.52 -9.06 -35.78
CA GLU A 596 -82.13 -7.65 -35.95
C GLU A 596 -81.82 -7.01 -34.58
N LEU A 597 -82.69 -7.22 -33.58
CA LEU A 597 -82.46 -6.75 -32.22
C LEU A 597 -81.17 -7.34 -31.59
N GLN A 598 -80.88 -8.62 -31.82
CA GLN A 598 -79.63 -9.25 -31.35
C GLN A 598 -78.39 -8.65 -32.03
N VAL A 599 -78.41 -8.45 -33.36
CA VAL A 599 -77.32 -7.81 -34.10
C VAL A 599 -77.07 -6.38 -33.60
N ASP A 600 -78.14 -5.65 -33.30
CA ASP A 600 -78.08 -4.27 -32.83
C ASP A 600 -77.51 -4.17 -31.39
N LEU A 601 -77.87 -5.12 -30.51
CA LEU A 601 -77.30 -5.29 -29.17
C LEU A 601 -75.83 -5.71 -29.20
N LEU A 602 -75.46 -6.68 -30.05
CA LEU A 602 -74.08 -7.13 -30.22
C LEU A 602 -73.20 -6.02 -30.79
N THR A 603 -73.70 -5.23 -31.75
CA THR A 603 -73.02 -4.05 -32.30
C THR A 603 -72.78 -2.99 -31.23
N LYS A 604 -73.78 -2.71 -30.38
CA LYS A 604 -73.64 -1.76 -29.25
C LYS A 604 -72.61 -2.25 -28.23
N ASN A 605 -72.67 -3.51 -27.81
CA ASN A 605 -71.68 -4.11 -26.90
C ASN A 605 -70.26 -4.06 -27.49
N ASN A 606 -70.10 -4.34 -28.80
CA ASN A 606 -68.81 -4.28 -29.47
C ASN A 606 -68.28 -2.82 -29.56
N ALA A 607 -69.15 -1.83 -29.78
CA ALA A 607 -68.78 -0.42 -29.75
C ALA A 607 -68.36 0.04 -28.33
N GLU A 608 -69.00 -0.46 -27.27
CA GLU A 608 -68.62 -0.19 -25.88
C GLU A 608 -67.32 -0.88 -25.48
N LEU A 609 -67.11 -2.13 -25.87
CA LEU A 609 -65.85 -2.84 -25.70
C LEU A 609 -64.69 -2.13 -26.42
N ASN A 610 -64.93 -1.60 -27.64
CA ASN A 610 -63.95 -0.79 -28.36
C ASN A 610 -63.65 0.56 -27.66
N LYS A 611 -64.66 1.24 -27.10
CA LYS A 611 -64.45 2.45 -26.29
C LYS A 611 -63.64 2.15 -25.03
N ASN A 612 -63.94 1.05 -24.34
CA ASN A 612 -63.22 0.62 -23.14
C ASN A 612 -61.78 0.20 -23.48
N SER A 613 -61.56 -0.52 -24.58
CA SER A 613 -60.22 -0.88 -25.08
C SER A 613 -59.38 0.37 -25.39
N LYS A 614 -59.94 1.36 -26.12
CA LYS A 614 -59.27 2.64 -26.38
C LYS A 614 -58.97 3.43 -25.10
N LYS A 615 -59.89 3.41 -24.12
CA LYS A 615 -59.66 4.04 -22.81
C LYS A 615 -58.52 3.36 -22.04
N MET A 616 -58.47 2.03 -22.03
CA MET A 616 -57.39 1.28 -21.40
C MET A 616 -56.05 1.52 -22.11
N GLN A 617 -56.02 1.55 -23.44
CA GLN A 617 -54.82 1.93 -24.21
C GLN A 617 -54.34 3.35 -23.88
N GLN A 618 -55.26 4.31 -23.73
CA GLN A 618 -54.92 5.68 -23.34
C GLN A 618 -54.34 5.73 -21.91
N GLN A 619 -54.96 5.03 -20.95
CA GLN A 619 -54.43 4.94 -19.58
C GLN A 619 -53.08 4.22 -19.51
N ILE A 620 -52.83 3.22 -20.36
CA ILE A 620 -51.51 2.57 -20.49
C ILE A 620 -50.47 3.60 -20.98
N LYS A 621 -50.78 4.40 -22.00
CA LYS A 621 -49.88 5.47 -22.49
C LYS A 621 -49.62 6.55 -21.44
N GLU A 622 -50.64 6.95 -20.69
CA GLU A 622 -50.50 7.92 -19.60
C GLU A 622 -49.61 7.39 -18.46
N LEU A 623 -49.74 6.11 -18.11
CA LEU A 623 -48.87 5.44 -17.13
C LEU A 623 -47.45 5.20 -17.66
N GLN A 624 -47.28 4.95 -18.97
CA GLN A 624 -45.96 4.86 -19.61
C GLN A 624 -45.24 6.21 -19.58
N ALA A 625 -45.91 7.30 -19.97
CA ALA A 625 -45.33 8.65 -19.89
C ALA A 625 -44.96 9.04 -18.45
N GLN A 626 -45.82 8.73 -17.46
CA GLN A 626 -45.51 8.96 -16.04
C GLN A 626 -44.32 8.13 -15.55
N LEU A 627 -44.16 6.89 -16.03
CA LEU A 627 -43.01 6.05 -15.73
C LEU A 627 -41.73 6.61 -16.36
N GLU A 628 -41.80 7.10 -17.60
CA GLU A 628 -40.68 7.76 -18.28
C GLU A 628 -40.28 9.09 -17.62
N ASP A 629 -41.24 9.87 -17.12
CA ASP A 629 -41.00 11.09 -16.36
C ASP A 629 -40.35 10.80 -14.99
N GLU A 630 -40.83 9.79 -14.23
CA GLU A 630 -40.19 9.41 -12.96
C GLU A 630 -38.84 8.69 -13.15
N VAL A 631 -38.62 7.95 -14.25
CA VAL A 631 -37.30 7.41 -14.59
C VAL A 631 -36.33 8.57 -14.87
N ARG A 632 -36.70 9.53 -15.74
CA ARG A 632 -35.88 10.72 -16.00
C ARG A 632 -35.61 11.52 -14.73
N SER A 633 -36.62 11.75 -13.89
CA SER A 633 -36.40 12.48 -12.64
C SER A 633 -35.60 11.67 -11.59
N HIS A 634 -35.66 10.33 -11.62
CA HIS A 634 -34.75 9.49 -10.82
C HIS A 634 -33.30 9.54 -11.35
N GLU A 635 -33.10 9.67 -12.66
CA GLU A 635 -31.79 9.85 -13.27
C GLU A 635 -31.21 11.23 -12.94
N GLU A 636 -31.98 12.31 -13.08
CA GLU A 636 -31.62 13.66 -12.60
C GLU A 636 -31.21 13.64 -11.12
N ARG A 637 -32.03 13.05 -10.25
CA ARG A 637 -31.74 12.89 -8.81
C ARG A 637 -30.47 12.06 -8.55
N ARG A 638 -30.15 11.07 -9.41
CA ARG A 638 -28.88 10.31 -9.33
C ARG A 638 -27.68 11.14 -9.77
N GLU A 639 -27.82 11.97 -10.80
CA GLU A 639 -26.74 12.86 -11.24
C GLU A 639 -26.46 13.96 -10.22
N GLU A 640 -27.51 14.54 -9.61
CA GLU A 640 -27.39 15.45 -8.46
C GLU A 640 -26.72 14.75 -7.27
N GLN A 641 -27.15 13.54 -6.90
CA GLN A 641 -26.52 12.75 -5.85
C GLN A 641 -25.03 12.51 -6.15
N ALA A 642 -24.70 12.07 -7.37
CA ALA A 642 -23.31 11.80 -7.76
C ALA A 642 -22.46 13.08 -7.82
N ALA A 643 -23.05 14.24 -8.16
CA ALA A 643 -22.38 15.53 -8.09
C ALA A 643 -22.14 15.98 -6.64
N LEU A 644 -23.12 15.76 -5.75
CA LEU A 644 -22.98 16.00 -4.31
C LEU A 644 -21.94 15.07 -3.67
N GLU A 645 -21.91 13.78 -4.03
CA GLU A 645 -20.92 12.82 -3.55
C GLU A 645 -19.49 13.22 -3.99
N ARG A 646 -19.30 13.62 -5.26
CA ARG A 646 -18.02 14.19 -5.73
C ARG A 646 -17.64 15.45 -4.96
N ARG A 647 -18.59 16.34 -4.68
CA ARG A 647 -18.36 17.56 -3.90
C ARG A 647 -18.01 17.26 -2.44
N CYS A 648 -18.65 16.28 -1.82
CA CYS A 648 -18.30 15.81 -0.48
C CYS A 648 -16.91 15.17 -0.45
N ALA A 649 -16.53 14.39 -1.46
CA ALA A 649 -15.19 13.83 -1.57
C ALA A 649 -14.11 14.92 -1.73
N LEU A 650 -14.37 15.96 -2.52
CA LEU A 650 -13.50 17.14 -2.63
C LEU A 650 -13.38 17.88 -1.29
N LEU A 651 -14.49 18.16 -0.60
CA LEU A 651 -14.49 18.80 0.72
C LEU A 651 -13.79 17.97 1.81
N VAL A 652 -13.77 16.63 1.68
CA VAL A 652 -12.97 15.75 2.53
C VAL A 652 -11.48 15.87 2.19
N SER A 653 -11.08 15.89 0.91
CA SER A 653 -9.69 16.14 0.49
C SER A 653 -9.19 17.49 1.01
N GLU A 654 -9.94 18.56 0.78
CA GLU A 654 -9.66 19.90 1.29
C GLU A 654 -9.57 19.91 2.84
N GLY A 655 -10.40 19.11 3.52
CA GLY A 655 -10.36 18.92 4.98
C GLY A 655 -9.12 18.16 5.48
N GLU A 656 -8.61 17.20 4.72
CA GLU A 656 -7.39 16.45 5.04
C GLU A 656 -6.11 17.23 4.68
N GLU A 657 -6.13 17.98 3.58
CA GLU A 657 -5.09 18.93 3.18
C GLU A 657 -4.97 20.07 4.20
N THR A 658 -6.10 20.67 4.64
CA THR A 658 -6.07 21.70 5.68
C THR A 658 -5.70 21.15 7.06
N ARG A 659 -6.08 19.90 7.40
CA ARG A 659 -5.61 19.23 8.63
C ARG A 659 -4.11 18.97 8.59
N THR A 660 -3.56 18.43 7.50
CA THR A 660 -2.13 18.14 7.39
C THR A 660 -1.29 19.42 7.34
N ALA A 661 -1.79 20.47 6.68
CA ALA A 661 -1.24 21.82 6.78
C ALA A 661 -1.23 22.33 8.23
N LEU A 662 -2.35 22.25 8.95
CA LEU A 662 -2.45 22.63 10.36
C LEU A 662 -1.47 21.85 11.24
N GLU A 663 -1.37 20.53 11.10
CA GLU A 663 -0.41 19.72 11.85
C GLU A 663 1.04 20.08 11.54
N SER A 664 1.37 20.38 10.27
CA SER A 664 2.72 20.83 9.91
C SER A 664 3.04 22.21 10.50
N SER A 665 2.05 23.11 10.52
CA SER A 665 2.15 24.42 11.18
C SER A 665 2.25 24.29 12.70
N GLU A 666 1.58 23.32 13.31
CA GLU A 666 1.74 22.99 14.73
C GLU A 666 3.12 22.42 15.04
N ARG A 667 3.65 21.54 14.18
CA ARG A 667 5.01 21.00 14.31
C ARG A 667 6.05 22.12 14.20
N ALA A 668 5.91 23.03 13.24
CA ALA A 668 6.75 24.22 13.11
C ALA A 668 6.62 25.16 14.32
N ARG A 669 5.39 25.41 14.80
CA ARG A 669 5.13 26.22 16.00
C ARG A 669 5.79 25.63 17.25
N LYS A 670 5.69 24.31 17.44
CA LYS A 670 6.32 23.57 18.55
C LYS A 670 7.84 23.57 18.47
N ALA A 671 8.42 23.52 17.26
CA ALA A 671 9.86 23.69 17.07
C ALA A 671 10.32 25.11 17.44
N LEU A 672 9.60 26.15 16.99
CA LEU A 672 9.88 27.55 17.33
C LEU A 672 9.67 27.85 18.84
N GLU A 673 8.71 27.19 19.50
CA GLU A 673 8.56 27.24 20.96
C GLU A 673 9.76 26.60 21.68
N LEU A 674 10.30 25.49 21.15
CA LEU A 674 11.49 24.85 21.70
C LEU A 674 12.74 25.71 21.50
N GLU A 675 12.93 26.29 20.31
CA GLU A 675 14.02 27.25 20.02
C GLU A 675 13.92 28.50 20.90
N LEU A 676 12.70 29.00 21.16
CA LEU A 676 12.46 30.11 22.07
C LEU A 676 12.75 29.76 23.53
N GLN A 677 12.39 28.54 23.98
CA GLN A 677 12.74 28.05 25.30
C GLN A 677 14.27 27.91 25.45
N GLU A 678 14.94 27.24 24.49
CA GLU A 678 16.38 27.13 24.45
C GLU A 678 17.07 28.52 24.45
N ALA A 679 16.55 29.49 23.71
CA ALA A 679 17.06 30.85 23.70
C ALA A 679 16.85 31.55 25.06
N GLY A 680 15.71 31.32 25.72
CA GLY A 680 15.43 31.80 27.08
C GLY A 680 16.34 31.18 28.14
N GLU A 681 16.63 29.88 28.04
CA GLU A 681 17.58 29.17 28.89
C GLU A 681 19.02 29.66 28.67
N LYS A 682 19.46 29.77 27.41
CA LYS A 682 20.77 30.36 27.04
C LYS A 682 20.89 31.81 27.52
N PHE A 683 19.82 32.61 27.45
CA PHE A 683 19.79 33.97 28.00
C PHE A 683 19.85 33.98 29.54
N SER A 684 19.13 33.07 30.20
CA SER A 684 19.18 32.89 31.66
C SER A 684 20.59 32.54 32.11
N ASP A 685 21.25 31.59 31.46
CA ASP A 685 22.63 31.20 31.75
C ASP A 685 23.63 32.32 31.47
N LEU A 686 23.50 33.05 30.36
CA LEU A 686 24.31 34.24 30.08
C LEU A 686 24.11 35.34 31.13
N ASN A 687 22.88 35.58 31.58
CA ASN A 687 22.60 36.51 32.66
C ASN A 687 23.18 36.02 34.00
N ASN A 688 23.06 34.73 34.32
CA ASN A 688 23.64 34.15 35.55
C ASN A 688 25.18 34.22 35.53
N GLN A 689 25.81 33.95 34.38
CA GLN A 689 27.25 34.15 34.17
C GLN A 689 27.63 35.63 34.29
N PHE A 690 26.83 36.54 33.72
CA PHE A 690 27.07 37.99 33.82
C PHE A 690 26.94 38.51 35.26
N GLN A 691 25.94 38.09 36.03
CA GLN A 691 25.81 38.42 37.45
C GLN A 691 26.92 37.81 38.29
N SER A 692 27.33 36.56 37.99
CA SER A 692 28.48 35.90 38.62
C SER A 692 29.77 36.69 38.36
N ALA A 693 30.05 37.06 37.10
CA ALA A 693 31.18 37.89 36.70
C ALA A 693 31.13 39.29 37.34
N LEU A 694 29.96 39.92 37.45
CA LEU A 694 29.77 41.17 38.19
C LEU A 694 30.09 41.02 39.69
N SER A 695 29.72 39.89 40.30
CA SER A 695 30.05 39.61 41.71
C SER A 695 31.54 39.33 41.91
N GLY A 696 32.18 38.63 40.98
CA GLY A 696 33.63 38.41 40.96
C GLY A 696 34.40 39.72 40.75
N ARG A 697 33.97 40.55 39.81
CA ARG A 697 34.52 41.90 39.57
C ARG A 697 34.42 42.77 40.83
N ARG A 698 33.27 42.77 41.52
CA ARG A 698 33.08 43.49 42.79
C ARG A 698 33.97 42.96 43.93
N LYS A 699 34.21 41.65 43.99
CA LYS A 699 35.20 41.09 44.94
C LYS A 699 36.60 41.57 44.60
N LEU A 700 37.03 41.43 43.34
CA LEU A 700 38.34 41.90 42.89
C LEU A 700 38.52 43.41 43.08
N GLU A 701 37.47 44.23 42.97
CA GLU A 701 37.51 45.67 43.31
C GLU A 701 37.74 45.92 44.82
N VAL A 702 37.17 45.08 45.69
CA VAL A 702 37.38 45.14 47.15
C VAL A 702 38.74 44.58 47.55
N ASP A 703 39.15 43.45 46.97
CA ASP A 703 40.44 42.81 47.19
C ASP A 703 41.59 43.73 46.71
N LEU A 704 41.39 44.43 45.58
CA LEU A 704 42.31 45.48 45.10
C LEU A 704 42.37 46.66 46.08
N GLN A 705 41.24 47.11 46.65
CA GLN A 705 41.26 48.16 47.67
C GLN A 705 41.99 47.72 48.95
N SER A 706 41.82 46.46 49.40
CA SER A 706 42.59 45.90 50.53
C SER A 706 44.08 45.89 50.21
N LEU A 707 44.48 45.36 49.05
CA LEU A 707 45.88 45.31 48.63
C LEU A 707 46.50 46.70 48.41
N GLN A 708 45.72 47.70 47.97
CA GLN A 708 46.19 49.09 47.89
C GLN A 708 46.37 49.70 49.29
N GLN A 709 45.46 49.41 50.24
CA GLN A 709 45.60 49.87 51.62
C GLN A 709 46.80 49.18 52.31
N GLU A 710 46.94 47.86 52.19
CA GLU A 710 48.11 47.10 52.66
C GLU A 710 49.41 47.61 52.03
N HIS A 711 49.40 47.99 50.75
CA HIS A 711 50.55 48.57 50.08
C HIS A 711 50.90 49.97 50.60
N ASP A 712 49.92 50.84 50.85
CA ASP A 712 50.16 52.16 51.45
C ASP A 712 50.62 52.06 52.91
N GLU A 713 50.11 51.09 53.67
CA GLU A 713 50.57 50.75 55.02
C GLU A 713 52.02 50.23 55.00
N LEU A 714 52.36 49.27 54.12
CA LEU A 714 53.73 48.79 53.92
C LEU A 714 54.67 49.89 53.40
N GLN A 715 54.21 50.82 52.57
CA GLN A 715 55.00 52.00 52.20
C GLN A 715 55.21 52.93 53.40
N ALA A 716 54.21 53.14 54.26
CA ALA A 716 54.35 53.92 55.48
C ALA A 716 55.33 53.26 56.47
N GLU A 717 55.28 51.94 56.64
CA GLU A 717 56.24 51.18 57.42
C GLU A 717 57.65 51.26 56.84
N LEU A 718 57.80 51.10 55.51
CA LEU A 718 59.11 51.21 54.84
C LEU A 718 59.72 52.61 55.01
N ARG A 719 58.91 53.67 54.91
CA ARG A 719 59.34 55.05 55.22
C ARG A 719 59.76 55.17 56.69
N ALA A 720 58.96 54.66 57.63
CA ALA A 720 59.26 54.69 59.06
C ALA A 720 60.49 53.85 59.46
N CYS A 721 60.74 52.74 58.77
CA CYS A 721 61.94 51.92 58.89
C CYS A 721 63.15 52.64 58.29
N GLY A 722 62.99 53.27 57.12
CA GLY A 722 64.03 54.10 56.49
C GLY A 722 64.44 55.28 57.36
N ASP A 723 63.49 55.96 58.01
CA ASP A 723 63.80 57.08 58.90
C ASP A 723 64.38 56.62 60.26
N ARG A 724 64.03 55.42 60.73
CA ARG A 724 64.75 54.74 61.84
C ARG A 724 66.18 54.38 61.44
N ALA A 725 66.40 53.86 60.24
CA ALA A 725 67.73 53.53 59.72
C ALA A 725 68.60 54.78 59.51
N LYS A 726 68.03 55.88 58.99
CA LYS A 726 68.71 57.19 58.92
C LYS A 726 69.10 57.71 60.30
N LYS A 727 68.20 57.65 61.28
CA LYS A 727 68.52 58.04 62.68
C LYS A 727 69.65 57.20 63.25
N ALA A 728 69.55 55.87 63.14
CA ALA A 728 70.61 54.95 63.58
C ALA A 728 71.94 55.19 62.83
N SER A 729 71.91 55.54 61.54
CA SER A 729 73.10 55.88 60.77
C SER A 729 73.72 57.22 61.20
N CYS A 730 72.91 58.25 61.47
CA CYS A 730 73.39 59.51 62.05
C CYS A 730 73.93 59.32 63.47
N GLU A 731 73.30 58.47 64.29
CA GLU A 731 73.78 58.10 65.62
C GLU A 731 75.09 57.31 65.54
N LEU A 732 75.22 56.37 64.60
CA LEU A 732 76.45 55.62 64.35
C LEU A 732 77.59 56.52 63.84
N ALA A 733 77.29 57.49 62.97
CA ALA A 733 78.26 58.49 62.51
C ALA A 733 78.68 59.43 63.66
N ARG A 734 77.75 59.85 64.53
CA ARG A 734 78.03 60.64 65.74
C ARG A 734 78.90 59.85 66.72
N VAL A 735 78.58 58.58 66.97
CA VAL A 735 79.39 57.68 67.82
C VAL A 735 80.73 57.36 67.17
N GLY A 736 80.82 57.31 65.83
CA GLY A 736 82.06 57.17 65.08
C GLY A 736 82.99 58.38 65.23
N GLU A 737 82.45 59.60 65.18
CA GLU A 737 83.21 60.83 65.42
C GLU A 737 83.56 61.01 66.90
N GLU A 738 82.66 60.64 67.82
CA GLU A 738 82.97 60.58 69.26
C GLU A 738 84.09 59.55 69.54
N LEU A 739 84.06 58.39 68.89
CA LEU A 739 85.13 57.39 68.97
C LEU A 739 86.43 57.87 68.31
N ARG A 740 86.37 58.65 67.23
CA ARG A 740 87.55 59.24 66.57
C ARG A 740 88.20 60.30 67.47
N LEU A 741 87.40 61.18 68.07
CA LEU A 741 87.86 62.14 69.07
C LEU A 741 88.42 61.45 70.31
N GLU A 742 87.80 60.36 70.78
CA GLU A 742 88.29 59.59 71.91
C GLU A 742 89.53 58.75 71.57
N GLN A 743 89.73 58.36 70.30
CA GLN A 743 90.99 57.77 69.80
C GLN A 743 92.11 58.80 69.70
N GLU A 744 91.82 60.04 69.29
CA GLU A 744 92.79 61.15 69.34
C GLU A 744 93.12 61.54 70.80
N HIS A 745 92.12 61.52 71.69
CA HIS A 745 92.31 61.65 73.13
C HIS A 745 93.14 60.48 73.68
N THR A 746 92.89 59.25 73.27
CA THR A 746 93.67 58.06 73.66
C THR A 746 95.11 58.16 73.15
N LEU A 747 95.36 58.59 71.92
CA LEU A 747 96.72 58.79 71.38
C LEU A 747 97.44 60.01 71.99
N HIS A 748 96.72 60.94 72.62
CA HIS A 748 97.30 61.96 73.49
C HIS A 748 97.61 61.35 74.87
N LEU A 749 96.66 60.63 75.46
CA LEU A 749 96.78 59.93 76.73
C LEU A 749 97.88 58.86 76.70
N GLU A 750 98.17 58.19 75.59
CA GLU A 750 99.29 57.21 75.51
C GLU A 750 100.66 57.87 75.59
N ARG A 751 100.80 59.09 75.06
CA ARG A 751 102.02 59.90 75.25
C ARG A 751 102.16 60.40 76.68
N VAL A 752 101.04 60.73 77.33
CA VAL A 752 101.01 61.03 78.77
C VAL A 752 101.25 59.75 79.61
N LYS A 753 100.74 58.60 79.17
CA LYS A 753 100.83 57.29 79.83
C LYS A 753 102.27 56.80 79.92
N LYS A 754 103.12 57.00 78.90
CA LYS A 754 104.57 56.74 79.06
C LYS A 754 105.26 57.64 80.10
N GLY A 755 104.67 58.76 80.49
CA GLY A 755 105.06 59.52 81.69
C GLY A 755 104.42 59.01 82.98
N LEU A 756 103.14 58.63 82.93
CA LEU A 756 102.38 58.11 84.08
C LEU A 756 102.67 56.64 84.41
N GLU A 757 103.29 55.86 83.54
CA GLU A 757 103.77 54.50 83.83
C GLU A 757 104.87 54.51 84.92
N GLY A 758 105.55 55.65 85.11
CA GLY A 758 106.39 55.93 86.28
C GLY A 758 105.63 56.25 87.57
N GLN A 759 104.33 56.59 87.50
CA GLN A 759 103.46 56.94 88.65
C GLN A 759 102.40 55.86 88.95
N ILE A 760 102.02 55.03 87.97
CA ILE A 760 101.05 53.95 88.13
C ILE A 760 101.62 52.79 88.96
N LYS A 761 102.95 52.68 89.04
CA LYS A 761 103.65 51.82 90.01
C LYS A 761 103.34 52.19 91.48
N ASP A 762 102.87 53.41 91.73
CA ASP A 762 102.48 53.96 93.04
C ASP A 762 100.95 53.86 93.26
N MET A 763 100.15 54.07 92.21
CA MET A 763 98.68 54.04 92.29
C MET A 763 98.04 52.64 92.24
N SER A 764 98.83 51.59 91.99
CA SER A 764 98.35 50.20 91.98
C SER A 764 97.74 49.71 93.30
N GLY A 765 97.95 50.42 94.41
CA GLY A 765 97.38 50.09 95.73
C GLY A 765 96.07 50.82 96.08
N ARG A 766 95.36 51.42 95.10
CA ARG A 766 94.18 52.28 95.36
C ARG A 766 92.93 51.96 94.53
N LEU A 767 92.87 50.79 93.87
CA LEU A 767 91.67 50.34 93.15
C LEU A 767 90.98 49.13 93.80
N ASP A 768 91.66 48.39 94.66
CA ASP A 768 91.07 47.34 95.53
C ASP A 768 89.93 47.88 96.41
N GLU A 769 89.90 49.20 96.65
CA GLU A 769 88.84 49.90 97.39
C GLU A 769 87.53 50.08 96.57
N ALA A 770 87.57 49.89 95.24
CA ALA A 770 86.43 50.17 94.35
C ALA A 770 85.46 49.00 94.16
N GLU A 771 85.88 47.76 94.42
CA GLU A 771 85.07 46.55 94.17
C GLU A 771 83.74 46.52 94.95
N GLN A 772 83.66 47.21 96.11
CA GLN A 772 82.47 47.22 96.96
C GLN A 772 81.20 47.79 96.30
N MET A 773 81.30 48.56 95.20
CA MET A 773 80.12 49.14 94.55
C MET A 773 79.31 48.14 93.69
N ALA A 774 79.78 46.91 93.49
CA ALA A 774 79.07 45.88 92.73
C ALA A 774 77.70 45.46 93.33
N LEU A 775 77.48 45.68 94.63
CA LEU A 775 76.39 45.06 95.40
C LEU A 775 74.98 45.65 95.19
N LYS A 776 74.80 46.75 94.43
CA LYS A 776 73.51 47.47 94.34
C LYS A 776 72.64 47.15 93.12
N GLY A 777 73.11 46.38 92.14
CA GLY A 777 72.39 46.13 90.88
C GLY A 777 71.25 45.09 90.95
N GLY A 778 71.43 44.00 91.72
CA GLY A 778 70.66 42.76 91.55
C GLY A 778 69.14 42.80 91.84
N LYS A 779 68.62 43.84 92.51
CA LYS A 779 67.20 43.88 92.90
C LYS A 779 66.22 44.23 91.77
N LYS A 780 66.67 44.78 90.64
CA LYS A 780 65.77 45.16 89.52
C LYS A 780 65.49 44.05 88.49
N THR A 781 66.31 43.00 88.43
CA THR A 781 66.14 41.90 87.48
C THR A 781 65.09 40.88 87.93
N ILE A 782 65.05 40.56 89.22
CA ILE A 782 64.10 39.60 89.81
C ILE A 782 62.64 40.00 89.50
N GLN A 783 62.30 41.27 89.73
CA GLN A 783 60.95 41.81 89.53
C GLN A 783 60.47 41.80 88.06
N LYS A 784 61.37 41.61 87.08
CA LYS A 784 61.02 41.41 85.67
C LYS A 784 60.79 39.94 85.29
N LEU A 785 61.29 38.99 86.09
CA LEU A 785 61.08 37.56 85.87
C LEU A 785 59.72 37.12 86.45
N GLU A 786 59.34 37.66 87.61
CA GLU A 786 58.05 37.41 88.27
C GLU A 786 56.84 37.84 87.42
N GLY A 787 57.00 38.85 86.55
CA GLY A 787 55.97 39.26 85.58
C GLY A 787 55.74 38.22 84.48
N LYS A 788 56.83 37.78 83.83
CA LYS A 788 56.78 36.81 82.72
C LYS A 788 56.19 35.45 83.11
N VAL A 789 56.37 35.01 84.36
CA VAL A 789 55.77 33.76 84.85
C VAL A 789 54.24 33.82 84.74
N LYS A 790 53.60 34.93 85.14
CA LYS A 790 52.14 35.09 85.12
C LYS A 790 51.55 35.21 83.72
N GLU A 791 52.30 35.75 82.78
CA GLU A 791 51.91 35.81 81.36
C GLU A 791 51.89 34.39 80.76
N LEU A 792 52.95 33.60 81.00
CA LEU A 792 53.06 32.21 80.55
C LEU A 792 52.04 31.28 81.23
N GLU A 793 51.69 31.51 82.49
CA GLU A 793 50.61 30.79 83.19
C GLU A 793 49.24 31.01 82.53
N LEU A 794 48.95 32.24 82.07
CA LEU A 794 47.71 32.58 81.35
C LEU A 794 47.67 32.00 79.94
N GLU A 795 48.79 32.04 79.21
CA GLU A 795 48.87 31.42 77.87
C GLU A 795 48.66 29.90 77.96
N LEU A 796 49.29 29.23 78.94
CA LEU A 796 49.13 27.79 79.19
C LEU A 796 47.68 27.40 79.50
N ASP A 797 46.97 28.17 80.34
CA ASP A 797 45.56 27.92 80.68
C ASP A 797 44.60 28.23 79.49
N SER A 798 45.04 29.04 78.52
CA SER A 798 44.31 29.26 77.26
C SER A 798 44.48 28.10 76.27
N GLU A 799 45.69 27.55 76.13
CA GLU A 799 45.94 26.40 75.25
C GLU A 799 45.41 25.08 75.83
N GLN A 800 45.39 24.90 77.16
CA GLN A 800 44.69 23.74 77.75
C GLN A 800 43.20 23.73 77.40
N LYS A 801 42.54 24.90 77.31
CA LYS A 801 41.14 25.00 76.88
C LYS A 801 40.98 24.63 75.40
N ARG A 802 41.79 25.21 74.50
CA ARG A 802 41.81 24.83 73.07
C ARG A 802 42.07 23.34 72.86
N HIS A 803 43.11 22.80 73.48
CA HIS A 803 43.45 21.38 73.40
C HIS A 803 42.27 20.49 73.86
N SER A 804 41.52 20.91 74.90
CA SER A 804 40.31 20.19 75.33
C SER A 804 39.20 20.17 74.26
N GLU A 805 39.12 21.18 73.39
CA GLU A 805 38.13 21.29 72.31
C GLU A 805 38.60 20.56 71.04
N THR A 806 39.88 20.67 70.70
CA THR A 806 40.53 19.86 69.66
C THR A 806 40.39 18.37 69.95
N VAL A 807 40.57 17.92 71.20
CA VAL A 807 40.36 16.51 71.58
C VAL A 807 38.88 16.09 71.50
N LYS A 808 37.91 16.99 71.76
CA LYS A 808 36.47 16.68 71.59
C LYS A 808 36.08 16.54 70.12
N THR A 809 36.62 17.39 69.23
CA THR A 809 36.41 17.29 67.78
C THR A 809 37.13 16.08 67.21
N LEU A 810 38.37 15.80 67.64
CA LEU A 810 39.12 14.62 67.22
C LEU A 810 38.39 13.33 67.63
N ARG A 811 37.85 13.22 68.86
CA ARG A 811 37.01 12.09 69.29
C ARG A 811 35.67 11.97 68.56
N LYS A 812 35.09 13.06 68.05
CA LYS A 812 33.93 13.00 67.14
C LYS A 812 34.33 12.45 65.77
N ASN A 813 35.45 12.91 65.24
CA ASN A 813 35.96 12.48 63.94
C ASN A 813 36.47 11.04 63.99
N GLU A 814 37.08 10.57 65.08
CA GLU A 814 37.44 9.17 65.31
C GLU A 814 36.22 8.24 65.32
N ARG A 815 35.09 8.65 65.92
CA ARG A 815 33.85 7.87 65.87
C ARG A 815 33.31 7.79 64.46
N ARG A 816 33.21 8.93 63.77
CA ARG A 816 32.76 8.99 62.37
C ARG A 816 33.69 8.22 61.43
N LEU A 817 35.00 8.20 61.69
CA LEU A 817 35.98 7.41 60.95
C LEU A 817 35.80 5.91 61.23
N LYS A 818 35.52 5.50 62.47
CA LYS A 818 35.23 4.10 62.84
C LYS A 818 33.87 3.63 62.29
N GLU A 819 32.87 4.49 62.26
CA GLU A 819 31.58 4.25 61.61
C GLU A 819 31.76 4.07 60.09
N LEU A 820 32.54 4.95 59.43
CA LEU A 820 32.86 4.83 58.01
C LEU A 820 33.77 3.64 57.68
N LEU A 821 34.71 3.27 58.56
CA LEU A 821 35.53 2.06 58.42
C LEU A 821 34.68 0.80 58.59
N PHE A 822 33.79 0.76 59.58
CA PHE A 822 32.87 -0.37 59.77
C PHE A 822 31.91 -0.53 58.58
N GLN A 823 31.36 0.58 58.08
CA GLN A 823 30.55 0.61 56.86
C GLN A 823 31.36 0.11 55.65
N SER A 824 32.57 0.61 55.44
CA SER A 824 33.47 0.17 54.35
C SER A 824 33.88 -1.30 54.47
N GLU A 825 34.08 -1.81 55.69
CA GLU A 825 34.35 -3.22 55.95
C GLU A 825 33.12 -4.12 55.71
N GLU A 826 31.92 -3.66 56.08
CA GLU A 826 30.67 -4.39 55.85
C GLU A 826 30.29 -4.40 54.36
N ASP A 827 30.50 -3.27 53.68
CA ASP A 827 30.35 -3.15 52.23
C ASP A 827 31.41 -3.99 51.49
N GLN A 828 32.67 -4.03 51.93
CA GLN A 828 33.67 -4.98 51.41
C GLN A 828 33.27 -6.44 51.64
N LYS A 829 32.74 -6.79 52.82
CA LYS A 829 32.26 -8.17 53.10
C LYS A 829 31.06 -8.53 52.23
N ASN A 830 30.16 -7.58 51.94
CA ASN A 830 29.05 -7.78 51.02
C ASN A 830 29.50 -7.83 49.54
N GLN A 831 30.51 -7.04 49.16
CA GLN A 831 31.11 -7.07 47.82
C GLN A 831 31.89 -8.38 47.59
N GLN A 832 32.59 -8.89 48.59
CA GLN A 832 33.21 -10.23 48.58
C GLN A 832 32.15 -11.34 48.50
N ARG A 833 31.05 -11.26 49.27
CA ARG A 833 29.92 -12.21 49.14
C ARG A 833 29.30 -12.19 47.74
N MET A 834 29.18 -11.01 47.12
CA MET A 834 28.74 -10.88 45.73
C MET A 834 29.77 -11.46 44.75
N GLN A 835 31.07 -11.22 44.94
CA GLN A 835 32.13 -11.81 44.12
C GLN A 835 32.16 -13.34 44.25
N GLU A 836 32.09 -13.91 45.45
CA GLU A 836 31.95 -15.35 45.65
C GLU A 836 30.67 -15.92 45.00
N LEU A 837 29.55 -15.18 45.05
CA LEU A 837 28.31 -15.61 44.40
C LEU A 837 28.44 -15.58 42.86
N VAL A 838 29.06 -14.52 42.32
CA VAL A 838 29.37 -14.39 40.89
C VAL A 838 30.36 -15.48 40.45
N GLU A 839 31.40 -15.78 41.21
CA GLU A 839 32.34 -16.88 40.90
C GLU A 839 31.65 -18.25 41.00
N ARG A 840 30.81 -18.48 42.00
CA ARG A 840 30.01 -19.72 42.10
C ARG A 840 29.04 -19.85 40.91
N LEU A 841 28.44 -18.76 40.44
CA LEU A 841 27.56 -18.74 39.27
C LEU A 841 28.35 -18.89 37.96
N GLN A 842 29.51 -18.26 37.81
CA GLN A 842 30.40 -18.43 36.65
C GLN A 842 30.99 -19.84 36.60
N ASN A 843 31.35 -20.44 37.73
CA ASN A 843 31.85 -21.82 37.78
C ASN A 843 30.72 -22.83 37.54
N LYS A 844 29.48 -22.56 37.99
CA LYS A 844 28.30 -23.32 37.54
C LYS A 844 28.03 -23.13 36.04
N MET A 845 28.15 -21.92 35.50
CA MET A 845 28.00 -21.67 34.06
C MET A 845 29.06 -22.42 33.25
N LYS A 846 30.33 -22.40 33.67
CA LYS A 846 31.43 -23.18 33.04
C LYS A 846 31.20 -24.68 33.16
N ALA A 847 30.65 -25.17 34.28
CA ALA A 847 30.30 -26.58 34.46
C ALA A 847 29.14 -27.00 33.55
N TYR A 848 28.04 -26.23 33.50
CA TYR A 848 26.93 -26.48 32.59
C TYR A 848 27.36 -26.34 31.12
N LYS A 849 28.22 -25.39 30.78
CA LYS A 849 28.75 -25.27 29.42
C LYS A 849 29.55 -26.50 29.02
N ARG A 850 30.44 -27.00 29.88
CA ARG A 850 31.12 -28.29 29.67
C ARG A 850 30.16 -29.47 29.62
N GLN A 851 29.05 -29.44 30.37
CA GLN A 851 28.05 -30.50 30.36
C GLN A 851 27.22 -30.49 29.06
N VAL A 852 26.99 -29.32 28.47
CA VAL A 852 26.42 -29.15 27.11
C VAL A 852 27.44 -29.58 26.06
N GLU A 853 28.68 -29.10 26.12
CA GLU A 853 29.77 -29.47 25.21
C GLU A 853 29.98 -31.01 25.21
N GLN A 854 29.96 -31.66 26.38
CA GLN A 854 30.01 -33.12 26.49
C GLN A 854 28.73 -33.82 25.99
N ALA A 855 27.55 -33.23 26.17
CA ALA A 855 26.31 -33.77 25.61
C ALA A 855 26.29 -33.65 24.07
N GLU A 856 26.86 -32.59 23.52
CA GLU A 856 27.04 -32.38 22.07
C GLU A 856 28.13 -33.30 21.50
N GLU A 857 29.24 -33.52 22.20
CA GLU A 857 30.24 -34.54 21.82
C GLU A 857 29.62 -35.95 21.86
N GLN A 858 28.88 -36.29 22.91
CA GLN A 858 28.21 -37.59 23.03
C GLN A 858 27.11 -37.77 21.96
N ALA A 859 26.36 -36.70 21.65
CA ALA A 859 25.38 -36.68 20.58
C ALA A 859 26.05 -36.84 19.21
N ASN A 860 27.13 -36.10 18.93
CA ASN A 860 27.90 -36.22 17.68
C ASN A 860 28.58 -37.58 17.55
N MET A 861 29.11 -38.17 18.63
CA MET A 861 29.59 -39.54 18.65
C MET A 861 28.48 -40.55 18.36
N ASN A 862 27.28 -40.34 18.89
CA ASN A 862 26.13 -41.20 18.61
C ASN A 862 25.59 -40.99 17.19
N LEU A 863 25.69 -39.78 16.63
CA LEU A 863 25.30 -39.46 15.25
C LEU A 863 26.34 -39.97 14.24
N ALA A 864 27.62 -39.97 14.59
CA ALA A 864 28.69 -40.63 13.84
C ALA A 864 28.57 -42.15 13.89
N LYS A 865 28.26 -42.75 15.05
CA LYS A 865 27.88 -44.16 15.16
C LYS A 865 26.64 -44.46 14.33
N TYR A 866 25.60 -43.62 14.38
CA TYR A 866 24.37 -43.81 13.60
C TYR A 866 24.66 -43.78 12.10
N ARG A 867 25.43 -42.79 11.60
CA ARG A 867 25.90 -42.76 10.20
C ARG A 867 26.73 -44.00 9.85
N LYS A 868 27.56 -44.50 10.76
CA LYS A 868 28.35 -45.71 10.53
C LYS A 868 27.50 -46.98 10.54
N THR A 869 26.50 -47.09 11.41
CA THR A 869 25.53 -48.20 11.37
C THR A 869 24.56 -48.09 10.21
N VAL A 870 24.29 -46.87 9.69
CA VAL A 870 23.59 -46.67 8.43
C VAL A 870 24.47 -47.15 7.29
N HIS A 871 25.73 -46.76 7.15
CA HIS A 871 26.61 -47.34 6.13
C HIS A 871 26.88 -48.85 6.29
N GLU A 872 26.94 -49.38 7.51
CA GLU A 872 27.02 -50.83 7.72
C GLU A 872 25.70 -51.55 7.41
N LEU A 873 24.56 -50.83 7.44
CA LEU A 873 23.26 -51.28 6.94
C LEU A 873 23.18 -51.14 5.42
N ASP A 874 23.61 -50.02 4.82
CA ASP A 874 23.70 -49.78 3.37
C ASP A 874 24.58 -50.86 2.74
N ASP A 875 25.78 -51.11 3.27
CA ASP A 875 26.66 -52.22 2.87
C ASP A 875 25.96 -53.58 3.04
N ALA A 876 25.12 -53.75 4.07
CA ALA A 876 24.39 -55.00 4.32
C ALA A 876 23.16 -55.16 3.41
N GLU A 877 22.53 -54.07 2.99
CA GLU A 877 21.42 -54.00 2.04
C GLU A 877 21.95 -54.16 0.61
N GLU A 878 23.07 -53.56 0.23
CA GLU A 878 23.77 -53.89 -1.04
C GLU A 878 24.22 -55.35 -1.06
N ARG A 879 24.75 -55.89 0.05
CA ARG A 879 25.05 -57.33 0.15
C ARG A 879 23.78 -58.19 0.14
N ALA A 880 22.66 -57.70 0.68
CA ALA A 880 21.37 -58.37 0.62
C ALA A 880 20.79 -58.33 -0.78
N ASP A 881 20.92 -57.24 -1.55
CA ASP A 881 20.50 -57.10 -2.95
C ASP A 881 21.40 -57.87 -3.91
N ILE A 882 22.70 -57.97 -3.63
CA ILE A 882 23.59 -58.90 -4.32
C ILE A 882 23.18 -60.34 -4.02
N ALA A 883 22.81 -60.67 -2.77
CA ALA A 883 22.31 -61.98 -2.39
C ALA A 883 20.89 -62.28 -2.92
N GLU A 884 19.98 -61.31 -2.97
CA GLU A 884 18.60 -61.41 -3.44
C GLU A 884 18.55 -61.42 -4.97
N SER A 885 19.41 -60.67 -5.66
CA SER A 885 19.56 -60.76 -7.12
C SER A 885 20.27 -62.06 -7.53
N ALA A 886 21.21 -62.59 -6.73
CA ALA A 886 21.76 -63.94 -6.91
C ALA A 886 20.70 -65.02 -6.62
N LEU A 887 19.95 -64.91 -5.52
CA LEU A 887 18.86 -65.81 -5.17
C LEU A 887 17.73 -65.75 -6.19
N THR A 888 17.45 -64.60 -6.80
CA THR A 888 16.45 -64.46 -7.87
C THR A 888 16.94 -65.10 -9.16
N LYS A 889 18.22 -64.90 -9.53
CA LYS A 889 18.88 -65.63 -10.64
C LYS A 889 18.93 -67.16 -10.44
N ILE A 890 18.89 -67.63 -9.19
CA ILE A 890 18.85 -69.06 -8.84
C ILE A 890 17.39 -69.59 -8.76
N ARG A 891 16.48 -68.85 -8.12
CA ARG A 891 15.04 -69.15 -7.99
C ARG A 891 14.34 -69.21 -9.35
N THR A 892 14.80 -68.43 -10.34
CA THR A 892 14.32 -68.49 -11.74
C THR A 892 14.87 -69.66 -12.55
N LYS A 893 15.82 -70.47 -12.04
CA LYS A 893 16.51 -71.49 -12.84
C LYS A 893 16.26 -72.95 -12.45
N ASN A 894 16.01 -73.28 -11.18
CA ASN A 894 15.79 -74.67 -10.74
C ASN A 894 14.37 -74.95 -10.20
N ARG A 895 13.41 -75.02 -11.12
CA ARG A 895 12.09 -75.65 -10.90
C ARG A 895 12.21 -77.18 -11.12
N GLY A 896 12.82 -77.92 -10.18
CA GLY A 896 12.99 -79.38 -10.35
C GLY A 896 13.49 -80.19 -9.14
N SER A 897 12.71 -81.24 -8.81
CA SER A 897 13.06 -82.53 -8.17
C SER A 897 13.81 -82.63 -6.82
N PHE A 898 13.10 -83.24 -5.85
CA PHE A 898 13.49 -84.43 -5.06
C PHE A 898 14.93 -84.58 -4.46
N GLY A 899 15.03 -84.43 -3.13
CA GLY A 899 14.99 -85.59 -2.22
C GLY A 899 16.29 -86.17 -1.60
N LYS A 900 16.16 -86.68 -0.35
CA LYS A 900 17.13 -87.46 0.48
C LYS A 900 18.42 -86.71 0.88
N GLY A 901 18.88 -86.66 2.13
CA GLY A 901 18.74 -87.57 3.28
C GLY A 901 20.14 -87.81 3.90
N TYR A 902 20.23 -88.10 5.21
CA TYR A 902 21.46 -88.32 6.00
C TYR A 902 22.41 -87.11 6.14
N SER A 903 23.29 -86.95 7.14
CA SER A 903 23.35 -87.21 8.61
C SER A 903 24.83 -87.19 9.01
N SER A 904 25.14 -86.94 10.29
CA SER A 904 26.48 -87.11 10.93
C SER A 904 27.57 -86.09 10.57
N GLY A 905 28.36 -85.67 11.57
CA GLY A 905 29.77 -85.30 11.33
C GLY A 905 30.41 -84.12 12.08
N TYR A 906 30.62 -84.23 13.40
CA TYR A 906 31.86 -83.83 14.13
C TYR A 906 32.45 -82.37 14.11
N SER A 907 32.95 -81.99 15.31
CA SER A 907 34.16 -81.16 15.58
C SER A 907 34.18 -79.61 15.44
N THR A 908 34.03 -78.92 16.57
CA THR A 908 35.08 -78.19 17.36
C THR A 908 36.47 -78.01 16.68
N PRO A 909 37.23 -76.89 16.80
CA PRO A 909 37.34 -75.89 17.91
C PRO A 909 37.09 -74.41 17.48
N CYS A 910 37.00 -73.37 18.32
CA CYS A 910 37.57 -72.96 19.65
C CYS A 910 38.87 -72.08 19.56
N PRO A 911 38.90 -70.81 20.07
CA PRO A 911 40.00 -69.84 19.86
C PRO A 911 40.73 -69.32 21.13
N PRO A 912 41.94 -68.72 20.98
CA PRO A 912 42.50 -67.75 21.94
C PRO A 912 43.26 -66.52 21.33
N LEU A 913 43.76 -65.61 22.19
CA LEU A 913 44.76 -64.53 21.97
C LEU A 913 44.32 -63.23 21.24
N VAL A 914 44.73 -62.00 21.61
CA VAL A 914 45.32 -61.37 22.84
C VAL A 914 45.11 -59.83 22.71
N ARG A 915 44.56 -59.07 23.70
CA ARG A 915 45.23 -58.35 24.84
C ARG A 915 46.28 -57.31 24.37
N SER A 916 46.41 -56.06 24.87
CA SER A 916 46.34 -55.48 26.24
C SER A 916 46.24 -53.90 26.20
N PRO A 917 46.43 -53.10 27.28
CA PRO A 917 45.46 -52.88 28.39
C PRO A 917 45.37 -51.42 28.95
N SER A 918 44.61 -51.27 30.07
CA SER A 918 44.68 -50.27 31.18
C SER A 918 43.44 -49.35 31.33
N SER A 919 42.90 -49.03 32.53
CA SER A 919 43.22 -49.49 33.90
C SER A 919 42.02 -49.60 34.87
N VAL A 920 42.13 -50.58 35.79
CA VAL A 920 41.49 -50.87 37.12
C VAL A 920 40.92 -49.67 37.90
N GLY A 921 39.90 -49.77 38.80
CA GLY A 921 39.06 -50.90 39.28
C GLY A 921 38.88 -50.99 40.83
N SER A 922 38.08 -51.96 41.34
CA SER A 922 37.86 -52.35 42.77
C SER A 922 36.95 -51.44 43.64
N GLU A 923 36.05 -51.84 44.58
CA GLU A 923 35.22 -53.06 44.86
C GLU A 923 34.11 -52.69 45.94
N GLY A 924 33.31 -53.53 46.65
CA GLY A 924 33.34 -54.97 46.96
C GLY A 924 32.02 -55.56 47.57
N ARG A 925 32.02 -56.01 48.86
CA ARG A 925 30.96 -56.79 49.59
C ARG A 925 30.99 -56.50 51.11
N GLY A 926 30.11 -56.96 52.04
CA GLY A 926 29.02 -57.95 52.04
C GLY A 926 28.23 -58.03 53.39
N GLU A 927 27.50 -59.12 53.66
CA GLU A 927 26.43 -59.26 54.69
C GLU A 927 26.88 -59.71 56.12
N LYS A 928 26.15 -59.30 57.21
CA LYS A 928 25.33 -60.20 58.10
C LYS A 928 24.81 -59.61 59.44
N ILE A 929 23.49 -59.78 59.67
CA ILE A 929 22.79 -60.32 60.88
C ILE A 929 23.05 -59.74 62.30
N LEU A 930 22.01 -59.02 62.79
CA LEU A 930 21.36 -58.97 64.13
C LEU A 930 22.02 -58.47 65.44
N ASN A 931 21.17 -57.71 66.17
CA ASN A 931 21.07 -57.38 67.60
C ASN A 931 22.16 -56.52 68.29
N ASP A 932 21.70 -55.34 68.71
CA ASP A 932 21.64 -54.78 70.09
C ASP A 932 22.95 -54.68 70.92
N ASP A 933 23.24 -53.58 71.63
CA ASP A 933 22.28 -52.64 72.24
C ASP A 933 22.88 -51.22 72.53
N ASN A 934 21.98 -50.24 72.66
CA ASN A 934 22.04 -49.01 73.47
C ASN A 934 22.94 -47.77 73.15
N GLU A 935 22.50 -46.62 73.73
CA GLU A 935 23.14 -45.31 73.99
C GLU A 935 23.49 -44.31 72.85
N SER A 936 22.49 -43.55 72.39
CA SER A 936 22.46 -42.06 72.20
C SER A 936 23.52 -41.35 71.31
N VAL A 937 23.24 -40.27 70.56
CA VAL A 937 22.47 -39.02 70.86
C VAL A 937 21.89 -38.38 69.57
N SER A 938 20.73 -37.72 69.71
CA SER A 938 20.11 -36.70 68.82
C SER A 938 19.97 -36.96 67.30
N SER A 939 18.73 -37.26 66.90
CA SER A 939 18.21 -37.07 65.54
C SER A 939 18.21 -35.58 65.11
N LEU A 940 18.25 -35.30 63.79
CA LEU A 940 17.92 -33.98 63.22
C LEU A 940 17.25 -34.08 61.83
N ILE A 941 15.92 -34.28 61.83
CA ILE A 941 14.99 -34.18 60.68
C ILE A 941 13.73 -33.49 61.24
N PRO A 942 13.02 -32.54 60.56
CA PRO A 942 13.05 -32.17 59.13
C PRO A 942 13.32 -30.66 58.86
N THR A 943 13.24 -30.21 57.59
CA THR A 943 12.61 -28.91 57.12
C THR A 943 13.03 -28.46 55.69
N TYR A 944 12.77 -29.23 54.62
CA TYR A 944 13.04 -28.73 53.23
C TYR A 944 12.00 -29.05 52.14
N LEU A 945 10.82 -29.58 52.49
CA LEU A 945 9.73 -29.89 51.53
C LEU A 945 8.42 -29.18 51.89
N ASN A 946 8.45 -27.86 52.12
CA ASN A 946 7.22 -27.08 52.35
C ASN A 946 7.24 -25.60 51.88
N SER A 947 8.35 -25.09 51.33
CA SER A 947 8.51 -23.65 51.05
C SER A 947 8.33 -23.23 49.58
N LEU A 948 8.09 -24.18 48.66
CA LEU A 948 8.05 -23.92 47.21
C LEU A 948 6.61 -23.90 46.63
N LYS A 949 5.62 -23.61 47.48
CA LYS A 949 4.19 -23.58 47.12
C LYS A 949 3.48 -22.28 47.55
N LYS A 950 4.24 -21.21 47.80
CA LYS A 950 3.74 -19.91 48.29
C LYS A 950 4.52 -18.71 47.74
N LEU A 951 4.68 -18.67 46.42
CA LEU A 951 5.27 -17.54 45.67
C LEU A 951 4.69 -17.49 44.23
N MET A 952 3.36 -17.51 44.16
CA MET A 952 2.55 -17.37 42.93
C MET A 952 1.22 -16.63 43.22
N ILE A 953 1.25 -15.64 44.11
CA ILE A 953 0.24 -14.57 44.22
C ILE A 953 1.00 -13.29 44.56
N ASP A 954 1.22 -12.50 43.51
CA ASP A 954 1.42 -11.03 43.41
C ASP A 954 2.29 -10.74 42.17
#